data_AF-A0AA39M136-F1
#
_entry.id   AF-A0AA39M136-F1
#
_cell.length_a   1.000
_cell.length_b   1.000
_cell.length_c   1.000
_cell.angle_alpha   90.00
_cell.angle_beta   90.00
_cell.angle_gamma   90.00
#
_symmetry.space_group_name_H-M   'P 1'
#
loop_
_entity.id
_entity.type
_entity.pdbx_description
1 polymer ?
#
loop_
_entity_poly.entity_id
_entity_poly.type
_entity_poly.pdbx_seq_one_letter_code
_entity_poly.pdbx_strand_id
1 'polypeptide(L)'
;MTEDVAKPSKGPSRALKAVFAALCLALLLVVLSAVYALRIAPTPAIVVDHSNDSTPLFEPLWVANLSTDAPPLASTVLATTRSSATVTTLLEDIQRIEETSPLTTSSPSTPSSTATSTTPSTTTKTPTITEEAATTSTSTTAAPFPSITLIPALENSESCAPRIEKRLCRSRSFVPSASVRSDQWEEAAVSASGHLSGFRPLLYHLNISSVSIATDTVAGSISIRVECVSDSNAVALHADRSVGEIDDVSLWDCRTGEEICVIRSTHLLAQQIVVFELASTVASGSVLELSVSTFQSRPSVGIYRNRAANWERGRASTLGTVFGMRKARNVFPCFDLPVFQAEMELCVSHTRGVHARSNTPAVSTSESATCFVRTPRIPSYVFGFSLFSRLHSFERPAPSTELPVVEVVVRNQMDISGLEWVFNETFQSVERMHEMTGVRFPLEKLSVAVAPLPEPLQGVAPLGLVTIQESAVEYPMYLRSHSALAHELVHQWVGDVVSVASWRDICLQEGLAAYLEWLITSTFPLADSDVDGRCREAKTVALQREAQNIALRDAFRELDHALGSCAEKAPVLFHMLDAGFGPKLVPRFLRLLFQKFAYQKAAHFDDWIDLLNDAAKTTLAGDLLTSYFSRPGYPLVHVDFRPNQPLRLSQRLVVGDVPSKNGSAAPFVVPLEIDDNSAERKTRFVVLQEFEQAEEPVAASWVVADPLSTTYSRIVYSVENYNGIAACVADRGCDFPKKVLKNVVGDFCWALLKDVFVATPSEADAWLRLLQSFAASKVASGDCGCCIDVASRHSRHCKWTWVDRCQKVSLLKTLTTSKAPKRTPRGRS
;
A
#
# COMPACT_ATOMS: atom_id res chain seq x y z
N MET A 1 4.26 59.58 33.32
CA MET A 1 5.29 60.27 32.50
C MET A 1 5.01 59.93 31.05
N THR A 2 5.30 60.85 30.13
CA THR A 2 5.10 60.68 28.68
C THR A 2 6.22 59.86 28.06
N GLU A 3 5.92 59.02 27.07
CA GLU A 3 6.89 58.66 26.03
C GLU A 3 6.16 58.42 24.71
N ASP A 4 6.79 58.80 23.59
CA ASP A 4 6.11 59.22 22.36
C ASP A 4 6.18 58.20 21.20
N VAL A 5 5.23 58.33 20.27
CA VAL A 5 5.10 57.44 19.10
C VAL A 5 6.18 57.73 18.06
N ALA A 6 7.17 56.83 17.94
CA ALA A 6 8.18 56.88 16.89
C ALA A 6 7.62 56.43 15.51
N LYS A 7 7.84 57.25 14.48
CA LYS A 7 7.45 56.93 13.08
C LYS A 7 8.47 56.01 12.40
N PRO A 8 8.04 55.07 11.53
CA PRO A 8 8.96 54.26 10.73
C PRO A 8 9.75 55.11 9.72
N SER A 9 10.98 54.69 9.45
CA SER A 9 11.96 55.44 8.64
C SER A 9 11.78 55.26 7.12
N LYS A 10 12.37 56.18 6.35
CA LYS A 10 12.32 56.19 4.88
C LYS A 10 13.00 54.94 4.29
N GLY A 11 12.37 54.34 3.28
CA GLY A 11 12.93 53.19 2.55
C GLY A 11 14.23 53.48 1.78
N PRO A 12 14.91 52.43 1.26
CA PRO A 12 16.25 52.52 0.71
C PRO A 12 16.38 53.45 -0.50
N SER A 13 17.53 54.13 -0.58
CA SER A 13 17.83 55.14 -1.59
C SER A 13 17.83 54.60 -3.02
N ARG A 14 17.62 55.48 -4.01
CA ARG A 14 17.67 55.13 -5.45
C ARG A 14 18.97 54.44 -5.85
N ALA A 15 20.10 54.79 -5.23
CA ALA A 15 21.40 54.16 -5.49
C ALA A 15 21.40 52.67 -5.13
N LEU A 16 20.86 52.28 -3.97
CA LEU A 16 20.83 50.87 -3.56
C LEU A 16 19.93 50.03 -4.48
N LYS A 17 18.82 50.60 -4.94
CA LYS A 17 17.94 49.94 -5.93
C LYS A 17 18.62 49.79 -7.31
N ALA A 18 19.42 50.77 -7.73
CA ALA A 18 20.18 50.69 -8.98
C ALA A 18 21.28 49.61 -8.92
N VAL A 19 22.01 49.50 -7.81
CA VAL A 19 23.01 48.43 -7.58
C VAL A 19 22.35 47.05 -7.60
N PHE A 20 21.20 46.89 -6.94
CA PHE A 20 20.48 45.60 -6.93
C PHE A 20 19.97 45.22 -8.34
N ALA A 21 19.44 46.19 -9.10
CA ALA A 21 19.01 45.96 -10.48
C ALA A 21 20.20 45.58 -11.40
N ALA A 22 21.36 46.22 -11.23
CA ALA A 22 22.57 45.89 -11.99
C ALA A 22 23.10 44.47 -11.66
N LEU A 23 23.06 44.05 -10.39
CA LEU A 23 23.40 42.68 -9.97
C LEU A 23 22.45 41.64 -10.56
N CYS A 24 21.14 41.90 -10.54
CA CYS A 24 20.16 41.02 -11.19
C CYS A 24 20.38 40.92 -12.71
N LEU A 25 20.70 42.03 -13.38
CA LEU A 25 20.97 42.05 -14.82
C LEU A 25 22.27 41.28 -15.16
N ALA A 26 23.30 41.41 -14.32
CA ALA A 26 24.55 40.66 -14.47
C ALA A 26 24.33 39.15 -14.29
N LEU A 27 23.55 38.72 -13.28
CA LEU A 27 23.15 37.32 -13.14
C LEU A 27 22.39 36.82 -14.37
N LEU A 28 21.43 37.60 -14.88
CA LEU A 28 20.64 37.22 -16.05
C LEU A 28 21.51 37.03 -17.29
N LEU A 29 22.52 37.89 -17.49
CA LEU A 29 23.49 37.77 -18.58
C LEU A 29 24.40 36.55 -18.44
N VAL A 30 24.85 36.20 -17.23
CA VAL A 30 25.62 34.97 -16.98
C VAL A 30 24.78 33.72 -17.28
N VAL A 31 23.52 33.68 -16.85
CA VAL A 31 22.60 32.57 -17.15
C VAL A 31 22.32 32.47 -18.66
N LEU A 32 22.08 33.59 -19.35
CA LEU A 32 21.89 33.61 -20.80
C LEU A 32 23.15 33.17 -21.55
N SER A 33 24.34 33.57 -21.13
CA SER A 33 25.61 33.10 -21.70
C SER A 33 25.80 31.59 -21.51
N ALA A 34 25.44 31.03 -20.36
CA ALA A 34 25.49 29.58 -20.12
C ALA A 34 24.51 28.81 -21.01
N VAL A 35 23.27 29.29 -21.14
CA VAL A 35 22.24 28.71 -22.03
C VAL A 35 22.63 28.81 -23.51
N TYR A 36 23.33 29.89 -23.91
CA TYR A 36 23.82 30.06 -25.27
C TYR A 36 25.02 29.14 -25.58
N ALA A 37 25.95 28.99 -24.63
CA ALA A 37 27.07 28.04 -24.75
C ALA A 37 26.58 26.59 -24.88
N LEU A 38 25.54 26.21 -24.13
CA LEU A 38 24.89 24.90 -24.23
C LEU A 38 24.12 24.65 -25.54
N ARG A 39 23.99 25.65 -26.43
CA ARG A 39 23.33 25.54 -27.74
C ARG A 39 24.27 25.56 -28.95
N ILE A 40 25.58 25.69 -28.75
CA ILE A 40 26.55 25.76 -29.87
C ILE A 40 27.67 24.73 -29.66
N ALA A 41 27.34 23.47 -29.88
CA ALA A 41 28.28 22.37 -30.10
C ALA A 41 27.76 21.51 -31.27
N PRO A 42 28.45 21.46 -32.43
CA PRO A 42 27.95 20.73 -33.59
C PRO A 42 28.25 19.24 -33.47
N THR A 43 27.21 18.40 -33.54
CA THR A 43 27.35 16.95 -33.73
C THR A 43 27.76 16.66 -35.18
N PRO A 44 28.87 15.95 -35.45
CA PRO A 44 29.19 15.50 -36.80
C PRO A 44 28.19 14.42 -37.24
N ALA A 45 27.77 14.47 -38.51
CA ALA A 45 26.93 13.42 -39.09
C ALA A 45 27.76 12.14 -39.30
N ILE A 46 27.27 11.01 -38.80
CA ILE A 46 27.79 9.68 -39.12
C ILE A 46 26.62 8.86 -39.67
N VAL A 47 26.82 8.22 -40.81
CA VAL A 47 25.85 7.32 -41.45
C VAL A 47 25.79 6.02 -40.65
N VAL A 48 24.59 5.58 -40.27
CA VAL A 48 24.37 4.29 -39.61
C VAL A 48 24.02 3.26 -40.68
N ASP A 49 24.85 2.22 -40.78
CA ASP A 49 24.52 0.96 -41.44
C ASP A 49 24.05 -0.05 -40.37
N HIS A 50 23.22 -1.02 -40.73
CA HIS A 50 22.50 -1.87 -39.78
C HIS A 50 23.28 -3.13 -39.36
N SER A 51 23.63 -3.28 -38.08
CA SER A 51 23.67 -4.59 -37.40
C SER A 51 23.79 -4.53 -35.86
N ASN A 52 22.96 -5.35 -35.21
CA ASN A 52 22.98 -5.89 -33.82
C ASN A 52 23.34 -5.04 -32.58
N ASP A 53 22.42 -5.12 -31.62
CA ASP A 53 22.62 -5.31 -30.17
C ASP A 53 23.58 -4.39 -29.39
N SER A 54 23.03 -3.31 -28.86
CA SER A 54 23.30 -2.91 -27.47
C SER A 54 22.16 -2.08 -26.88
N THR A 55 21.81 -2.30 -25.61
CA THR A 55 20.75 -1.59 -24.90
C THR A 55 21.23 -0.19 -24.45
N PRO A 56 20.50 0.90 -24.75
CA PRO A 56 20.82 2.22 -24.21
C PRO A 56 20.38 2.31 -22.75
N LEU A 57 21.35 2.48 -21.83
CA LEU A 57 21.07 2.80 -20.43
C LEU A 57 20.56 4.25 -20.31
N PHE A 58 19.30 4.40 -19.88
CA PHE A 58 18.78 5.65 -19.33
C PHE A 58 18.73 5.54 -17.80
N GLU A 59 19.60 6.27 -17.09
CA GLU A 59 19.53 6.38 -15.63
C GLU A 59 18.42 7.35 -15.21
N PRO A 60 17.44 6.94 -14.37
CA PRO A 60 16.48 7.87 -13.78
C PRO A 60 17.09 8.63 -12.59
N LEU A 61 16.79 9.93 -12.51
CA LEU A 61 17.41 10.89 -11.57
C LEU A 61 16.91 10.80 -10.10
N TRP A 62 16.96 9.60 -9.49
CA TRP A 62 16.62 9.39 -8.07
C TRP A 62 17.66 8.55 -7.27
N VAL A 63 18.94 8.63 -7.65
CA VAL A 63 20.06 8.14 -6.80
C VAL A 63 21.13 9.23 -6.69
N ALA A 64 21.36 9.73 -5.46
CA ALA A 64 22.33 10.81 -5.23
C ALA A 64 22.99 10.75 -3.84
N ASN A 65 23.81 9.71 -3.59
CA ASN A 65 25.20 9.83 -3.10
C ASN A 65 25.74 8.51 -2.51
N LEU A 66 26.73 7.90 -3.18
CA LEU A 66 27.87 7.21 -2.55
C LEU A 66 29.01 7.17 -3.58
N SER A 67 30.25 7.42 -3.15
CA SER A 67 31.34 7.82 -4.06
C SER A 67 32.48 6.80 -4.20
N THR A 68 32.85 6.58 -5.47
CA THR A 68 34.20 6.28 -5.98
C THR A 68 35.02 5.18 -5.26
N ASP A 69 35.20 4.03 -5.91
CA ASP A 69 36.42 3.73 -6.70
C ASP A 69 36.52 2.23 -7.08
N ALA A 70 36.86 1.93 -8.34
CA ALA A 70 37.22 0.57 -8.80
C ALA A 70 38.26 0.62 -9.95
N PRO A 71 39.39 -0.13 -9.88
CA PRO A 71 40.46 -0.08 -10.88
C PRO A 71 40.27 -1.06 -12.07
N PRO A 72 41.04 -0.94 -13.17
CA PRO A 72 40.61 -1.44 -14.48
C PRO A 72 41.45 -2.59 -15.09
N LEU A 73 40.96 -3.08 -16.25
CA LEU A 73 41.66 -3.79 -17.34
C LEU A 73 42.19 -5.23 -17.12
N ALA A 74 41.67 -6.15 -17.93
CA ALA A 74 42.48 -6.98 -18.84
C ALA A 74 41.60 -7.47 -20.02
N SER A 75 42.18 -7.58 -21.22
CA SER A 75 41.47 -8.00 -22.45
C SER A 75 42.00 -9.33 -22.98
N THR A 76 41.15 -10.11 -23.65
CA THR A 76 41.61 -11.13 -24.61
C THR A 76 40.56 -11.32 -25.71
N VAL A 77 41.00 -11.38 -26.96
CA VAL A 77 40.16 -11.59 -28.15
C VAL A 77 40.52 -12.94 -28.77
N LEU A 78 39.52 -13.72 -29.17
CA LEU A 78 39.65 -14.73 -30.22
C LEU A 78 38.26 -15.01 -30.82
N ALA A 79 38.20 -15.10 -32.14
CA ALA A 79 36.96 -15.23 -32.90
C ALA A 79 36.91 -16.57 -33.67
N THR A 80 35.72 -17.04 -34.02
CA THR A 80 35.54 -18.07 -35.06
C THR A 80 34.18 -17.92 -35.74
N THR A 81 34.08 -18.35 -37.00
CA THR A 81 33.12 -17.81 -37.99
C THR A 81 31.88 -18.66 -38.27
N ARG A 82 30.74 -17.96 -38.42
CA ARG A 82 29.65 -18.14 -39.41
C ARG A 82 29.38 -19.54 -40.02
N SER A 83 28.10 -19.94 -40.01
CA SER A 83 27.31 -20.17 -41.25
C SER A 83 25.81 -19.90 -41.00
N SER A 84 24.92 -20.07 -41.99
CA SER A 84 23.49 -19.67 -41.90
C SER A 84 22.59 -20.40 -42.92
N ALA A 85 21.27 -20.39 -42.65
CA ALA A 85 20.12 -20.77 -43.50
C ALA A 85 19.95 -22.28 -43.83
N THR A 86 18.77 -22.81 -44.22
CA THR A 86 17.48 -22.18 -44.64
C THR A 86 16.24 -22.99 -44.21
N VAL A 87 15.06 -22.34 -44.24
CA VAL A 87 13.70 -22.86 -43.94
C VAL A 87 13.14 -23.83 -45.00
N THR A 88 12.28 -24.80 -44.60
CA THR A 88 11.06 -25.40 -45.27
C THR A 88 10.75 -26.81 -44.68
N THR A 89 9.54 -27.42 -44.65
CA THR A 89 8.15 -27.10 -45.07
C THR A 89 7.09 -27.93 -44.29
N LEU A 90 5.79 -27.62 -44.52
CA LEU A 90 4.61 -28.53 -44.51
C LEU A 90 3.83 -28.84 -43.20
N LEU A 91 2.60 -29.34 -43.41
CA LEU A 91 1.41 -29.27 -42.54
C LEU A 91 0.63 -30.61 -42.49
N GLU A 92 -0.08 -30.81 -41.37
CA GLU A 92 -1.41 -31.44 -41.23
C GLU A 92 -1.67 -32.96 -41.46
N ASP A 93 -2.75 -33.39 -40.79
CA ASP A 93 -3.68 -34.51 -41.04
C ASP A 93 -3.50 -35.99 -40.53
N ILE A 94 -4.13 -36.24 -39.36
CA ILE A 94 -5.35 -37.06 -39.17
C ILE A 94 -5.32 -38.59 -38.84
N GLN A 95 -6.23 -38.98 -37.91
CA GLN A 95 -6.75 -40.32 -37.52
C GLN A 95 -5.78 -41.34 -36.85
N ARG A 96 -6.17 -42.33 -36.03
CA ARG A 96 -7.30 -42.70 -35.10
C ARG A 96 -7.58 -44.22 -35.19
N ILE A 97 -7.53 -44.94 -34.05
CA ILE A 97 -8.46 -46.05 -33.65
C ILE A 97 -8.37 -47.38 -34.48
N GLU A 98 -8.60 -48.63 -34.02
CA GLU A 98 -9.04 -49.31 -32.75
C GLU A 98 -7.99 -50.47 -32.46
N GLU A 99 -8.11 -51.66 -31.83
CA GLU A 99 -9.13 -52.48 -31.12
C GLU A 99 -8.45 -53.62 -30.28
N THR A 100 -9.25 -54.47 -29.61
CA THR A 100 -9.00 -55.83 -29.06
C THR A 100 -8.57 -56.03 -27.59
N SER A 101 -9.20 -57.03 -26.97
CA SER A 101 -8.98 -57.63 -25.64
C SER A 101 -9.51 -59.09 -25.65
N PRO A 102 -9.20 -59.96 -24.66
CA PRO A 102 -10.29 -60.78 -24.08
C PRO A 102 -10.11 -61.34 -22.63
N LEU A 103 -11.19 -61.27 -21.80
CA LEU A 103 -11.76 -62.33 -20.90
C LEU A 103 -10.88 -62.89 -19.71
N THR A 104 -11.32 -63.62 -18.64
CA THR A 104 -12.62 -63.99 -17.98
C THR A 104 -12.42 -64.61 -16.56
N THR A 105 -13.49 -64.64 -15.72
CA THR A 105 -13.81 -65.64 -14.62
C THR A 105 -12.90 -65.78 -13.37
N SER A 106 -13.33 -66.17 -12.14
CA SER A 106 -14.67 -66.33 -11.49
C SER A 106 -14.61 -66.74 -9.97
N SER A 107 -15.52 -66.21 -9.11
CA SER A 107 -16.21 -66.87 -7.95
C SER A 107 -15.41 -67.36 -6.70
N PRO A 108 -16.02 -67.86 -5.57
CA PRO A 108 -17.10 -67.27 -4.71
C PRO A 108 -16.99 -67.48 -3.14
N SER A 109 -17.88 -66.81 -2.38
CA SER A 109 -18.58 -67.22 -1.10
C SER A 109 -17.88 -67.55 0.27
N THR A 110 -18.31 -66.81 1.33
CA THR A 110 -18.85 -67.17 2.70
C THR A 110 -18.67 -68.57 3.36
N PRO A 111 -18.82 -68.82 4.72
CA PRO A 111 -19.72 -68.13 5.71
C PRO A 111 -19.33 -68.03 7.24
N SER A 112 -20.22 -67.36 8.02
CA SER A 112 -20.72 -67.65 9.41
C SER A 112 -19.88 -67.71 10.71
N SER A 113 -20.09 -66.70 11.58
CA SER A 113 -20.53 -66.73 13.02
C SER A 113 -20.02 -67.72 14.11
N THR A 114 -19.91 -67.23 15.36
CA THR A 114 -20.65 -67.69 16.59
C THR A 114 -20.46 -66.67 17.77
N ALA A 115 -21.32 -66.69 18.81
CA ALA A 115 -21.35 -65.76 19.97
C ALA A 115 -20.44 -66.24 21.17
N THR A 116 -20.40 -65.67 22.40
CA THR A 116 -21.52 -65.46 23.37
C THR A 116 -21.08 -64.69 24.65
N SER A 117 -22.00 -63.98 25.34
CA SER A 117 -21.95 -63.51 26.76
C SER A 117 -20.94 -62.39 27.13
N THR A 118 -21.09 -61.54 28.17
CA THR A 118 -22.11 -61.40 29.25
C THR A 118 -22.28 -59.91 29.71
N THR A 119 -23.35 -59.59 30.44
CA THR A 119 -23.71 -58.28 31.06
C THR A 119 -23.41 -58.21 32.58
N PRO A 120 -23.59 -57.07 33.32
CA PRO A 120 -23.51 -55.62 33.00
C PRO A 120 -22.73 -54.77 34.06
N SER A 121 -22.69 -53.42 33.90
CA SER A 121 -23.11 -52.39 34.92
C SER A 121 -22.23 -51.13 35.14
N THR A 122 -22.92 -49.97 35.18
CA THR A 122 -22.69 -48.71 35.95
C THR A 122 -21.44 -47.78 35.86
N THR A 123 -21.77 -46.46 35.91
CA THR A 123 -21.05 -45.30 36.51
C THR A 123 -19.84 -44.60 35.84
N THR A 124 -20.17 -43.47 35.17
CA THR A 124 -19.56 -42.11 35.27
C THR A 124 -18.06 -41.83 35.02
N LYS A 125 -17.85 -40.88 34.07
CA LYS A 125 -16.81 -39.82 33.99
C LYS A 125 -15.32 -40.22 33.96
N THR A 126 -14.64 -39.88 32.86
CA THR A 126 -13.64 -38.77 32.73
C THR A 126 -13.09 -38.78 31.27
N PRO A 127 -12.70 -37.64 30.66
CA PRO A 127 -12.14 -37.61 29.29
C PRO A 127 -10.59 -37.71 29.27
N THR A 128 -10.00 -37.55 28.07
CA THR A 128 -8.57 -37.76 27.69
C THR A 128 -8.21 -39.24 27.43
N ILE A 129 -7.31 -39.61 26.51
CA ILE A 129 -6.54 -38.83 25.51
C ILE A 129 -6.38 -39.62 24.18
N THR A 130 -5.76 -39.01 23.18
CA THR A 130 -5.47 -39.52 21.82
C THR A 130 -4.62 -40.80 21.76
N GLU A 131 -4.82 -41.59 20.70
CA GLU A 131 -3.72 -42.27 20.00
C GLU A 131 -4.01 -42.32 18.47
N GLU A 132 -2.99 -42.53 17.65
CA GLU A 132 -3.03 -42.32 16.18
C GLU A 132 -3.36 -43.61 15.39
N ALA A 133 -3.88 -43.47 14.16
CA ALA A 133 -3.09 -43.76 12.95
C ALA A 133 -3.91 -43.80 11.63
N ALA A 134 -3.26 -43.31 10.56
CA ALA A 134 -3.33 -43.76 9.17
C ALA A 134 -4.68 -43.77 8.37
N THR A 135 -4.67 -42.92 7.34
CA THR A 135 -5.21 -43.18 5.98
C THR A 135 -6.69 -43.57 5.79
N THR A 136 -7.49 -42.60 5.35
CA THR A 136 -8.28 -42.77 4.11
C THR A 136 -8.48 -41.43 3.41
N SER A 137 -8.36 -41.39 2.09
CA SER A 137 -8.60 -40.20 1.27
C SER A 137 -10.08 -40.07 0.90
N THR A 138 -10.78 -39.09 1.47
CA THR A 138 -12.13 -38.71 1.03
C THR A 138 -12.12 -37.28 0.50
N SER A 139 -12.36 -37.13 -0.81
CA SER A 139 -12.54 -35.84 -1.48
C SER A 139 -13.84 -35.17 -1.01
N THR A 140 -13.77 -34.38 0.05
CA THR A 140 -14.90 -33.58 0.51
C THR A 140 -15.06 -32.37 -0.40
N THR A 141 -15.93 -32.47 -1.39
CA THR A 141 -16.39 -31.31 -2.17
C THR A 141 -16.96 -30.26 -1.21
N ALA A 142 -16.30 -29.11 -1.13
CA ALA A 142 -16.80 -27.99 -0.34
C ALA A 142 -18.21 -27.62 -0.81
N ALA A 143 -19.14 -27.44 0.12
CA ALA A 143 -20.47 -26.92 -0.21
C ALA A 143 -20.31 -25.53 -0.86
N PRO A 144 -21.01 -25.24 -1.97
CA PRO A 144 -20.93 -23.93 -2.60
C PRO A 144 -21.41 -22.87 -1.60
N PHE A 145 -20.61 -21.82 -1.41
CA PHE A 145 -21.03 -20.67 -0.61
C PHE A 145 -22.29 -20.06 -1.22
N PRO A 146 -23.26 -19.61 -0.41
CA PRO A 146 -24.44 -18.93 -0.94
C PRO A 146 -24.01 -17.68 -1.69
N SER A 147 -24.43 -17.56 -2.95
CA SER A 147 -24.14 -16.37 -3.76
C SER A 147 -24.79 -15.15 -3.09
N ILE A 148 -23.97 -14.30 -2.47
CA ILE A 148 -24.41 -13.05 -1.87
C ILE A 148 -25.08 -12.23 -2.97
N THR A 149 -26.36 -11.89 -2.79
CA THR A 149 -27.10 -11.07 -3.74
C THR A 149 -26.42 -9.71 -3.84
N LEU A 150 -25.92 -9.39 -5.04
CA LEU A 150 -25.23 -8.13 -5.29
C LEU A 150 -26.20 -6.97 -5.06
N ILE A 151 -25.78 -6.04 -4.20
CA ILE A 151 -26.53 -4.86 -3.73
C ILE A 151 -27.80 -5.24 -2.93
N PRO A 152 -27.78 -5.19 -1.59
CA PRO A 152 -29.00 -5.29 -0.79
C PRO A 152 -29.88 -4.07 -1.05
N ALA A 153 -31.01 -4.27 -1.72
CA ALA A 153 -31.94 -3.18 -2.05
C ALA A 153 -32.50 -2.53 -0.78
N LEU A 154 -32.37 -1.20 -0.67
CA LEU A 154 -33.02 -0.43 0.38
C LEU A 154 -34.51 -0.29 0.07
N GLU A 155 -35.34 -1.14 0.70
CA GLU A 155 -36.81 -1.15 0.62
C GLU A 155 -37.47 0.21 0.99
N ASN A 156 -36.71 1.14 1.57
CA ASN A 156 -37.15 2.49 1.94
C ASN A 156 -36.65 3.60 0.97
N SER A 157 -36.07 3.28 -0.20
CA SER A 157 -35.36 4.25 -1.04
C SER A 157 -36.17 4.91 -2.18
N GLU A 158 -37.35 4.38 -2.54
CA GLU A 158 -37.89 4.62 -3.89
C GLU A 158 -38.63 5.96 -4.11
N SER A 159 -39.22 6.59 -3.08
CA SER A 159 -39.78 7.95 -3.23
C SER A 159 -39.92 8.72 -1.92
N CYS A 160 -39.49 9.98 -1.92
CA CYS A 160 -39.89 10.97 -0.91
C CYS A 160 -41.26 11.58 -1.24
N ALA A 161 -41.98 12.04 -0.21
CA ALA A 161 -43.25 12.75 -0.37
C ALA A 161 -43.08 14.03 -1.23
N PRO A 162 -44.10 14.41 -2.04
CA PRO A 162 -44.04 15.61 -2.87
C PRO A 162 -43.94 16.89 -2.02
N ARG A 163 -43.07 17.82 -2.44
CA ARG A 163 -42.80 19.08 -1.73
C ARG A 163 -44.05 19.93 -1.57
N ILE A 164 -44.31 20.41 -0.35
CA ILE A 164 -45.47 21.25 -0.03
C ILE A 164 -45.07 22.73 -0.16
N GLU A 165 -45.12 23.26 -1.39
CA GLU A 165 -44.76 24.65 -1.76
C GLU A 165 -45.49 25.76 -0.97
N LYS A 166 -46.53 25.43 -0.20
CA LYS A 166 -47.46 26.38 0.43
C LYS A 166 -47.01 26.93 1.79
N ARG A 167 -45.81 26.60 2.28
CA ARG A 167 -45.24 27.14 3.52
C ARG A 167 -43.84 27.72 3.35
N LEU A 168 -43.75 28.88 2.68
CA LEU A 168 -42.63 29.81 2.87
C LEU A 168 -42.25 29.92 4.36
N CYS A 169 -40.96 29.84 4.66
CA CYS A 169 -40.36 29.92 5.99
C CYS A 169 -40.68 31.21 6.78
N ARG A 170 -41.90 31.29 7.30
CA ARG A 170 -42.36 32.35 8.21
C ARG A 170 -41.76 32.13 9.60
N SER A 171 -40.64 32.82 9.83
CA SER A 171 -40.00 33.08 11.13
C SER A 171 -40.81 32.61 12.34
N ARG A 172 -40.45 31.43 12.86
CA ARG A 172 -40.81 30.99 14.21
C ARG A 172 -39.65 31.33 15.14
N SER A 173 -39.97 31.55 16.42
CA SER A 173 -39.02 32.03 17.43
C SER A 173 -37.80 31.13 17.53
N PHE A 174 -36.63 31.66 17.17
CA PHE A 174 -35.34 31.03 17.39
C PHE A 174 -35.15 30.70 18.88
N VAL A 175 -34.98 29.41 19.19
CA VAL A 175 -34.47 28.95 20.47
C VAL A 175 -32.97 28.72 20.28
N PRO A 176 -32.08 29.51 20.91
CA PRO A 176 -30.65 29.28 20.81
C PRO A 176 -30.32 27.95 21.50
N SER A 177 -29.93 26.95 20.72
CA SER A 177 -29.22 25.78 21.26
C SER A 177 -27.84 26.21 21.75
N ALA A 178 -27.22 25.40 22.61
CA ALA A 178 -25.88 25.67 23.12
C ALA A 178 -24.87 25.77 21.95
N SER A 179 -23.83 26.58 22.14
CA SER A 179 -22.79 26.85 21.13
C SER A 179 -22.28 25.56 20.47
N VAL A 180 -22.27 25.54 19.14
CA VAL A 180 -21.59 24.55 18.30
C VAL A 180 -20.24 24.19 18.92
N ARG A 181 -20.05 22.94 19.31
CA ARG A 181 -18.81 22.50 19.95
C ARG A 181 -17.75 22.25 18.88
N SER A 182 -16.48 22.50 19.20
CA SER A 182 -15.38 22.28 18.25
C SER A 182 -15.16 20.81 17.90
N ASP A 183 -15.48 19.90 18.83
CA ASP A 183 -15.26 18.45 18.69
C ASP A 183 -16.26 17.75 17.77
N GLN A 184 -17.43 18.35 17.51
CA GLN A 184 -18.42 17.85 16.54
C GLN A 184 -17.90 17.83 15.09
N TRP A 185 -16.76 18.48 14.84
CA TRP A 185 -16.09 18.58 13.54
C TRP A 185 -14.80 17.76 13.47
N GLU A 186 -14.38 17.12 14.56
CA GLU A 186 -13.15 16.35 14.58
C GLU A 186 -13.34 15.01 13.86
N GLU A 187 -12.53 14.78 12.83
CA GLU A 187 -12.60 13.60 11.98
C GLU A 187 -12.60 12.27 12.77
N ALA A 188 -11.86 12.20 13.87
CA ALA A 188 -11.85 11.02 14.73
C ALA A 188 -13.23 10.77 15.40
N ALA A 189 -13.90 11.82 15.86
CA ALA A 189 -15.25 11.74 16.44
C ALA A 189 -16.31 11.44 15.38
N VAL A 190 -16.18 12.02 14.17
CA VAL A 190 -17.07 11.75 13.03
C VAL A 190 -16.89 10.30 12.52
N SER A 191 -15.65 9.81 12.39
CA SER A 191 -15.36 8.41 12.06
C SER A 191 -15.90 7.44 13.11
N ALA A 192 -15.81 7.76 14.41
CA ALA A 192 -16.28 6.89 15.49
C ALA A 192 -17.81 6.90 15.67
N SER A 193 -18.49 8.01 15.36
CA SER A 193 -19.95 8.13 15.47
C SER A 193 -20.70 7.74 14.18
N GLY A 194 -20.02 7.73 13.03
CA GLY A 194 -20.65 7.47 11.73
C GLY A 194 -21.61 8.57 11.27
N HIS A 195 -21.54 9.76 11.87
CA HIS A 195 -22.43 10.89 11.55
C HIS A 195 -21.71 12.25 11.61
N LEU A 196 -22.10 13.18 10.73
CA LEU A 196 -21.67 14.58 10.76
C LEU A 196 -22.86 15.44 11.20
N SER A 197 -22.73 16.14 12.34
CA SER A 197 -23.84 16.86 12.99
C SER A 197 -25.10 16.03 13.25
N GLY A 198 -24.97 14.73 13.49
CA GLY A 198 -26.11 13.81 13.67
C GLY A 198 -26.74 13.28 12.39
N PHE A 199 -26.19 13.60 11.22
CA PHE A 199 -26.66 13.13 9.92
C PHE A 199 -25.66 12.20 9.21
N ARG A 200 -26.18 11.27 8.40
CA ARG A 200 -25.41 10.45 7.45
C ARG A 200 -26.09 10.46 6.06
N PRO A 201 -25.34 10.36 4.95
CA PRO A 201 -25.93 10.26 3.61
C PRO A 201 -26.49 8.87 3.34
N LEU A 202 -27.51 8.81 2.48
CA LEU A 202 -28.08 7.56 1.94
C LEU A 202 -27.90 7.48 0.42
N LEU A 203 -28.24 8.57 -0.29
CA LEU A 203 -28.27 8.66 -1.75
C LEU A 203 -27.89 10.09 -2.18
N TYR A 204 -27.09 10.21 -3.24
CA TYR A 204 -26.75 11.46 -3.91
C TYR A 204 -27.33 11.47 -5.32
N HIS A 205 -28.06 12.52 -5.68
CA HIS A 205 -28.44 12.85 -7.05
C HIS A 205 -27.57 14.02 -7.53
N LEU A 206 -26.60 13.77 -8.42
CA LEU A 206 -25.59 14.75 -8.83
C LEU A 206 -25.69 15.10 -10.32
N ASN A 207 -25.95 16.37 -10.61
CA ASN A 207 -25.94 16.91 -11.98
C ASN A 207 -24.67 17.73 -12.18
N ILE A 208 -23.68 17.17 -12.86
CA ILE A 208 -22.46 17.87 -13.27
C ILE A 208 -22.67 18.52 -14.64
N SER A 209 -22.10 19.70 -14.83
CA SER A 209 -21.95 20.35 -16.12
C SER A 209 -20.50 20.81 -16.31
N SER A 210 -19.94 20.51 -17.48
CA SER A 210 -18.64 21.03 -17.92
C SER A 210 -18.82 21.81 -19.22
N VAL A 211 -18.60 23.13 -19.15
CA VAL A 211 -18.65 24.02 -20.31
C VAL A 211 -17.51 23.71 -21.30
N SER A 212 -16.38 23.19 -20.80
CA SER A 212 -15.26 22.71 -21.62
C SER A 212 -14.32 21.79 -20.84
N ILE A 213 -13.84 20.71 -21.47
CA ILE A 213 -12.73 19.90 -20.94
C ILE A 213 -11.45 20.75 -20.78
N ALA A 214 -11.31 21.83 -21.55
CA ALA A 214 -10.16 22.73 -21.41
C ALA A 214 -10.18 23.56 -20.11
N THR A 215 -11.33 23.65 -19.41
CA THR A 215 -11.45 24.29 -18.10
C THR A 215 -11.46 23.26 -16.98
N ASP A 216 -10.61 23.49 -15.99
CA ASP A 216 -10.44 22.74 -14.73
C ASP A 216 -11.52 23.08 -13.69
N THR A 217 -12.76 23.24 -14.15
CA THR A 217 -13.91 23.66 -13.36
C THR A 217 -15.17 22.94 -13.82
N VAL A 218 -16.01 22.54 -12.86
CA VAL A 218 -17.37 22.07 -13.12
C VAL A 218 -18.38 22.93 -12.37
N ALA A 219 -19.62 23.01 -12.86
CA ALA A 219 -20.74 23.58 -12.13
C ALA A 219 -21.88 22.57 -12.11
N GLY A 220 -22.80 22.66 -11.16
CA GLY A 220 -23.84 21.64 -11.03
C GLY A 220 -24.91 21.94 -10.00
N SER A 221 -25.81 20.98 -9.84
CA SER A 221 -26.75 20.89 -8.72
C SER A 221 -26.60 19.54 -8.04
N ILE A 222 -26.87 19.49 -6.74
CA ILE A 222 -26.76 18.26 -5.96
C ILE A 222 -27.93 18.16 -4.99
N SER A 223 -28.56 16.99 -4.94
CA SER A 223 -29.53 16.64 -3.90
C SER A 223 -29.02 15.44 -3.12
N ILE A 224 -29.04 15.53 -1.80
CA ILE A 224 -28.49 14.52 -0.90
C ILE A 224 -29.60 14.07 0.03
N ARG A 225 -29.98 12.79 -0.06
CA ARG A 225 -30.86 12.19 0.94
C ARG A 225 -30.04 11.84 2.18
N VAL A 226 -30.44 12.38 3.31
CA VAL A 226 -29.74 12.24 4.60
C VAL A 226 -30.66 11.68 5.67
N GLU A 227 -30.12 10.80 6.51
CA GLU A 227 -30.81 10.27 7.69
C GLU A 227 -30.30 10.98 8.93
N CYS A 228 -31.22 11.50 9.74
CA CYS A 228 -30.93 11.96 11.09
C CYS A 228 -30.82 10.72 12.00
N VAL A 229 -29.63 10.44 12.53
CA VAL A 229 -29.38 9.32 13.44
C VAL A 229 -29.33 9.76 14.91
N SER A 230 -29.08 11.04 15.18
CA SER A 230 -29.15 11.64 16.52
C SER A 230 -29.78 13.04 16.44
N ASP A 231 -30.67 13.34 17.39
CA ASP A 231 -31.46 14.59 17.42
C ASP A 231 -30.59 15.83 17.23
N SER A 232 -30.85 16.60 16.16
CA SER A 232 -29.96 17.67 15.72
C SER A 232 -30.70 18.88 15.16
N ASN A 233 -30.16 20.07 15.42
CA ASN A 233 -30.63 21.35 14.89
C ASN A 233 -29.68 21.95 13.83
N ALA A 234 -28.76 21.16 13.27
CA ALA A 234 -27.88 21.58 12.18
C ALA A 234 -27.52 20.42 11.24
N VAL A 235 -27.58 20.66 9.93
CA VAL A 235 -26.96 19.76 8.93
C VAL A 235 -25.63 20.37 8.51
N ALA A 236 -24.62 19.54 8.23
CA ALA A 236 -23.34 20.02 7.74
C ALA A 236 -22.76 19.11 6.65
N LEU A 237 -22.02 19.71 5.72
CA LEU A 237 -21.31 19.05 4.63
C LEU A 237 -19.84 19.47 4.62
N HIS A 238 -18.95 18.61 4.15
CA HIS A 238 -17.60 19.04 3.78
C HIS A 238 -17.64 19.82 2.47
N ALA A 239 -17.00 20.99 2.47
CA ALA A 239 -16.82 21.86 1.31
C ALA A 239 -15.52 22.65 1.50
N ASP A 240 -14.55 22.47 0.60
CA ASP A 240 -13.36 23.32 0.53
C ASP A 240 -13.69 24.66 -0.14
N ARG A 241 -12.88 25.69 0.12
CA ARG A 241 -12.90 27.02 -0.53
C ARG A 241 -12.79 27.02 -2.08
N SER A 242 -12.51 25.87 -2.68
CA SER A 242 -12.57 25.65 -4.13
C SER A 242 -13.98 25.38 -4.64
N VAL A 243 -14.91 24.90 -3.80
CA VAL A 243 -16.35 25.06 -4.06
C VAL A 243 -16.70 26.54 -3.82
N GLY A 244 -17.58 27.09 -4.65
CA GLY A 244 -18.09 28.46 -4.53
C GLY A 244 -18.99 28.69 -3.32
N GLU A 245 -19.68 29.82 -3.31
CA GLU A 245 -20.68 30.15 -2.29
C GLU A 245 -21.89 29.20 -2.41
N ILE A 246 -22.44 28.75 -1.27
CA ILE A 246 -23.45 27.69 -1.18
C ILE A 246 -24.69 28.29 -0.50
N ASP A 247 -25.34 29.21 -1.21
CA ASP A 247 -26.38 30.07 -0.66
C ASP A 247 -27.81 29.59 -0.95
N ASP A 248 -28.07 29.03 -2.14
CA ASP A 248 -29.39 28.49 -2.50
C ASP A 248 -29.50 27.02 -2.08
N VAL A 249 -29.89 26.83 -0.81
CA VAL A 249 -29.97 25.55 -0.11
C VAL A 249 -31.34 25.37 0.51
N SER A 250 -31.92 24.19 0.31
CA SER A 250 -33.26 23.85 0.78
C SER A 250 -33.32 22.44 1.35
N LEU A 251 -34.11 22.24 2.41
CA LEU A 251 -34.28 20.95 3.08
C LEU A 251 -35.77 20.62 3.20
N TRP A 252 -36.10 19.35 2.97
CA TRP A 252 -37.48 18.85 3.00
C TRP A 252 -37.50 17.52 3.77
N ASP A 253 -38.46 17.32 4.66
CA ASP A 253 -38.66 16.01 5.30
C ASP A 253 -39.32 15.05 4.30
N CYS A 254 -38.66 13.93 4.00
CA CYS A 254 -39.08 12.97 2.96
C CYS A 254 -40.38 12.22 3.29
N ARG A 255 -40.86 12.27 4.54
CA ARG A 255 -42.10 11.59 4.97
C ARG A 255 -43.32 12.50 4.85
N THR A 256 -43.13 13.81 5.05
CA THR A 256 -44.20 14.80 5.13
C THR A 256 -44.25 15.76 3.94
N GLY A 257 -43.12 15.99 3.27
CA GLY A 257 -42.99 17.01 2.23
C GLY A 257 -42.94 18.46 2.76
N GLU A 258 -42.88 18.66 4.09
CA GLU A 258 -42.72 20.00 4.68
C GLU A 258 -41.26 20.49 4.58
N GLU A 259 -41.10 21.79 4.32
CA GLU A 259 -39.80 22.48 4.29
C GLU A 259 -39.23 22.68 5.70
N ILE A 260 -37.95 22.36 5.90
CA ILE A 260 -37.21 22.62 7.13
C ILE A 260 -36.33 23.85 6.92
N CYS A 261 -36.74 24.94 7.55
CA CYS A 261 -36.14 26.26 7.37
C CYS A 261 -34.69 26.31 7.87
N VAL A 262 -33.76 26.61 6.96
CA VAL A 262 -32.41 27.08 7.29
C VAL A 262 -32.51 28.52 7.81
N ILE A 263 -32.01 28.78 9.00
CA ILE A 263 -31.85 30.14 9.56
C ILE A 263 -30.56 30.78 9.05
N ARG A 264 -29.49 29.99 8.99
CA ARG A 264 -28.14 30.49 8.71
C ARG A 264 -27.26 29.42 8.07
N SER A 265 -26.62 29.76 6.95
CA SER A 265 -25.42 29.06 6.45
C SER A 265 -24.17 29.62 7.13
N THR A 266 -23.14 28.79 7.35
CA THR A 266 -21.85 29.24 7.91
C THR A 266 -20.72 28.37 7.37
N HIS A 267 -19.77 28.99 6.67
CA HIS A 267 -18.60 28.33 6.10
C HIS A 267 -17.41 28.33 7.07
N LEU A 268 -17.16 27.17 7.68
CA LEU A 268 -16.00 26.89 8.54
C LEU A 268 -14.78 26.55 7.67
N LEU A 269 -14.21 27.58 7.02
CA LEU A 269 -13.16 27.41 5.99
C LEU A 269 -11.89 26.68 6.47
N ALA A 270 -11.55 26.77 7.76
CA ALA A 270 -10.39 26.05 8.33
C ALA A 270 -10.66 24.56 8.56
N GLN A 271 -11.93 24.17 8.67
CA GLN A 271 -12.40 22.79 8.79
C GLN A 271 -12.80 22.20 7.43
N GLN A 272 -12.93 23.03 6.39
CA GLN A 272 -13.55 22.70 5.10
C GLN A 272 -14.98 22.17 5.27
N ILE A 273 -15.80 22.86 6.07
CA ILE A 273 -17.19 22.47 6.36
C ILE A 273 -18.13 23.66 6.12
N VAL A 274 -19.31 23.40 5.55
CA VAL A 274 -20.45 24.31 5.57
C VAL A 274 -21.52 23.76 6.52
N VAL A 275 -22.07 24.61 7.37
CA VAL A 275 -23.09 24.28 8.38
C VAL A 275 -24.37 25.05 8.08
N PHE A 276 -25.50 24.36 8.13
CA PHE A 276 -26.85 24.89 7.94
C PHE A 276 -27.64 24.76 9.26
N GLU A 277 -27.81 25.87 9.96
CA GLU A 277 -28.54 25.92 11.24
C GLU A 277 -30.05 25.91 10.97
N LEU A 278 -30.78 24.98 11.59
CA LEU A 278 -32.20 24.73 11.33
C LEU A 278 -33.10 25.45 12.34
N ALA A 279 -34.30 25.84 11.92
CA ALA A 279 -35.29 26.49 12.78
C ALA A 279 -35.99 25.56 13.79
N SER A 280 -35.77 24.25 13.68
CA SER A 280 -36.31 23.23 14.57
C SER A 280 -35.36 22.04 14.64
N THR A 281 -35.25 21.41 15.82
CA THR A 281 -34.57 20.12 15.97
C THR A 281 -35.27 19.06 15.11
N VAL A 282 -34.49 18.35 14.31
CA VAL A 282 -34.88 17.14 13.58
C VAL A 282 -34.63 15.96 14.50
N ALA A 283 -35.61 15.05 14.62
CA ALA A 283 -35.51 13.87 15.47
C ALA A 283 -34.78 12.72 14.77
N SER A 284 -34.12 11.87 15.55
CA SER A 284 -33.55 10.60 15.08
C SER A 284 -34.63 9.75 14.37
N GLY A 285 -34.29 9.18 13.22
CA GLY A 285 -35.20 8.44 12.34
C GLY A 285 -36.01 9.29 11.35
N SER A 286 -35.81 10.62 11.28
CA SER A 286 -36.24 11.43 10.13
C SER A 286 -35.26 11.29 8.97
N VAL A 287 -35.80 11.21 7.76
CA VAL A 287 -35.04 11.23 6.50
C VAL A 287 -35.37 12.53 5.79
N LEU A 288 -34.34 13.28 5.39
CA LEU A 288 -34.46 14.56 4.71
C LEU A 288 -33.88 14.48 3.30
N GLU A 289 -34.37 15.31 2.40
CA GLU A 289 -33.75 15.59 1.10
C GLU A 289 -33.13 17.00 1.18
N LEU A 290 -31.81 17.10 1.07
CA LEU A 290 -31.04 18.34 1.11
C LEU A 290 -30.64 18.72 -0.32
N SER A 291 -31.27 19.74 -0.90
CA SER A 291 -30.97 20.22 -2.25
C SER A 291 -30.15 21.51 -2.22
N VAL A 292 -28.99 21.49 -2.89
CA VAL A 292 -28.20 22.67 -3.26
C VAL A 292 -28.44 22.95 -4.74
N SER A 293 -29.16 24.03 -5.06
CA SER A 293 -29.64 24.30 -6.42
C SER A 293 -28.50 24.57 -7.40
N THR A 294 -27.43 25.24 -6.95
CA THR A 294 -26.26 25.56 -7.75
C THR A 294 -24.99 25.51 -6.92
N PHE A 295 -23.95 24.87 -7.44
CA PHE A 295 -22.56 25.03 -7.00
C PHE A 295 -21.63 25.18 -8.20
N GLN A 296 -20.46 25.77 -7.99
CA GLN A 296 -19.38 25.84 -8.99
C GLN A 296 -18.04 25.54 -8.33
N SER A 297 -17.25 24.65 -8.92
CA SER A 297 -15.86 24.43 -8.53
C SER A 297 -14.92 25.42 -9.22
N ARG A 298 -13.87 25.79 -8.50
CA ARG A 298 -12.67 26.47 -8.97
C ARG A 298 -11.60 25.41 -9.27
N PRO A 299 -10.51 25.73 -9.99
CA PRO A 299 -9.39 24.82 -10.20
C PRO A 299 -8.90 24.25 -8.86
N SER A 300 -8.90 22.93 -8.74
CA SER A 300 -8.69 22.24 -7.46
C SER A 300 -8.04 20.86 -7.62
N VAL A 301 -7.48 20.34 -6.53
CA VAL A 301 -6.73 19.06 -6.53
C VAL A 301 -7.61 17.82 -6.73
N GLY A 302 -8.95 17.97 -6.70
CA GLY A 302 -9.91 16.88 -6.93
C GLY A 302 -10.16 16.56 -8.41
N ILE A 303 -9.65 17.39 -9.33
CA ILE A 303 -9.77 17.20 -10.79
C ILE A 303 -8.39 17.23 -11.43
N TYR A 304 -8.05 16.20 -12.21
CA TYR A 304 -6.94 16.26 -13.16
C TYR A 304 -7.42 16.69 -14.53
N ARG A 305 -6.62 17.47 -15.27
CA ARG A 305 -6.93 17.92 -16.63
C ARG A 305 -5.69 17.90 -17.51
N ASN A 306 -5.74 17.14 -18.60
CA ASN A 306 -4.76 17.19 -19.66
C ASN A 306 -5.32 17.94 -20.86
N ARG A 307 -4.63 19.01 -21.25
CA ARG A 307 -4.91 19.74 -22.48
C ARG A 307 -3.89 19.30 -23.53
N ALA A 308 -4.38 18.87 -24.69
CA ALA A 308 -3.54 18.62 -25.86
C ALA A 308 -2.67 19.85 -26.17
N ALA A 309 -1.36 19.67 -26.28
CA ALA A 309 -0.45 20.77 -26.57
C ALA A 309 -0.72 21.32 -27.99
N ASN A 310 -0.59 22.63 -28.19
CA ASN A 310 -0.94 23.27 -29.47
C ASN A 310 -0.13 22.75 -30.68
N TRP A 311 1.02 22.10 -30.43
CA TRP A 311 1.85 21.43 -31.45
C TRP A 311 1.43 19.96 -31.68
N GLU A 312 0.83 19.29 -30.70
CA GLU A 312 0.28 17.93 -30.80
C GLU A 312 -1.13 17.95 -31.43
N ARG A 313 -1.21 18.31 -32.72
CA ARG A 313 -2.47 18.42 -33.47
C ARG A 313 -3.19 17.07 -33.62
N GLY A 314 -3.90 16.65 -32.59
CA GLY A 314 -4.71 15.43 -32.60
C GLY A 314 -5.05 14.90 -31.22
N ARG A 315 -4.15 15.05 -30.24
CA ARG A 315 -4.22 14.42 -28.92
C ARG A 315 -5.56 14.68 -28.22
N ALA A 316 -6.05 13.69 -27.50
CA ALA A 316 -7.20 13.84 -26.63
C ALA A 316 -6.94 14.95 -25.60
N SER A 317 -7.95 15.76 -25.30
CA SER A 317 -7.99 16.49 -24.03
C SER A 317 -8.87 15.70 -23.06
N THR A 318 -8.42 15.57 -21.82
CA THR A 318 -9.05 14.78 -20.76
C THR A 318 -9.25 15.62 -19.51
N LEU A 319 -10.33 15.34 -18.78
CA LEU A 319 -10.64 15.89 -17.46
C LEU A 319 -11.23 14.74 -16.64
N GLY A 320 -10.71 14.46 -15.46
CA GLY A 320 -11.27 13.41 -14.61
C GLY A 320 -11.06 13.67 -13.12
N THR A 321 -11.67 12.83 -12.30
CA THR A 321 -11.67 12.95 -10.84
C THR A 321 -10.47 12.25 -10.20
N VAL A 322 -9.79 12.90 -9.27
CA VAL A 322 -8.86 12.28 -8.30
C VAL A 322 -9.35 12.62 -6.90
N PHE A 323 -10.34 11.90 -6.39
CA PHE A 323 -10.93 12.23 -5.09
C PHE A 323 -10.09 11.70 -3.93
N GLY A 324 -9.87 10.39 -3.81
CA GLY A 324 -8.95 9.80 -2.83
C GLY A 324 -9.08 10.42 -1.42
N MET A 325 -7.97 10.67 -0.74
CA MET A 325 -8.05 11.29 0.59
C MET A 325 -8.47 12.78 0.53
N ARG A 326 -9.76 13.02 0.85
CA ARG A 326 -10.40 14.32 1.10
C ARG A 326 -10.44 15.32 -0.07
N LYS A 327 -10.54 14.86 -1.34
CA LYS A 327 -10.61 15.76 -2.50
C LYS A 327 -11.98 15.79 -3.21
N ALA A 328 -13.00 15.03 -2.79
CA ALA A 328 -14.35 15.18 -3.33
C ALA A 328 -14.98 16.53 -2.90
N ARG A 329 -14.72 16.94 -1.65
CA ARG A 329 -15.07 18.27 -1.10
C ARG A 329 -14.50 19.47 -1.87
N ASN A 330 -13.54 19.25 -2.78
CA ASN A 330 -12.95 20.26 -3.65
C ASN A 330 -13.70 20.45 -4.98
N VAL A 331 -14.78 19.69 -5.21
CA VAL A 331 -15.57 19.68 -6.44
C VAL A 331 -17.05 19.91 -6.17
N PHE A 332 -17.62 19.24 -5.17
CA PHE A 332 -19.01 19.42 -4.73
C PHE A 332 -19.14 19.24 -3.21
N PRO A 333 -20.13 19.88 -2.55
CA PRO A 333 -20.31 19.75 -1.11
C PRO A 333 -20.90 18.38 -0.75
N CYS A 334 -20.28 17.64 0.16
CA CYS A 334 -20.63 16.25 0.45
C CYS A 334 -20.14 15.75 1.81
N PHE A 335 -20.58 14.56 2.24
CA PHE A 335 -20.09 13.88 3.45
C PHE A 335 -18.74 13.19 3.17
N ASP A 336 -17.70 13.97 2.93
CA ASP A 336 -16.40 13.49 2.42
C ASP A 336 -15.47 12.80 3.45
N LEU A 337 -15.88 11.66 4.01
CA LEU A 337 -15.04 10.78 4.86
C LEU A 337 -15.35 9.28 4.63
N PRO A 338 -14.40 8.35 4.88
CA PRO A 338 -14.52 6.93 4.49
C PRO A 338 -15.65 6.14 5.16
N VAL A 339 -16.09 6.58 6.34
CA VAL A 339 -17.24 6.00 7.07
C VAL A 339 -18.58 6.22 6.36
N PHE A 340 -18.67 7.21 5.48
CA PHE A 340 -19.90 7.60 4.80
C PHE A 340 -20.08 6.88 3.46
N GLN A 341 -20.72 5.71 3.48
CA GLN A 341 -21.09 4.95 2.29
C GLN A 341 -22.53 5.26 1.86
N ALA A 342 -22.71 5.71 0.62
CA ALA A 342 -24.01 6.10 0.04
C ALA A 342 -24.11 5.72 -1.43
N GLU A 343 -25.33 5.59 -1.94
CA GLU A 343 -25.59 5.40 -3.36
C GLU A 343 -25.36 6.72 -4.13
N MET A 344 -24.88 6.64 -5.38
CA MET A 344 -24.61 7.81 -6.22
C MET A 344 -25.34 7.67 -7.57
N GLU A 345 -26.08 8.70 -7.96
CA GLU A 345 -26.60 8.89 -9.32
C GLU A 345 -25.92 10.08 -9.98
N LEU A 346 -25.46 9.91 -11.22
CA LEU A 346 -24.74 10.94 -11.96
C LEU A 346 -25.36 11.19 -13.34
N CYS A 347 -25.65 12.46 -13.62
CA CYS A 347 -25.78 13.00 -14.97
C CYS A 347 -24.65 14.00 -15.22
N VAL A 348 -23.93 13.87 -16.35
CA VAL A 348 -22.92 14.83 -16.79
C VAL A 348 -23.33 15.48 -18.10
N SER A 349 -23.60 16.78 -18.06
CA SER A 349 -23.78 17.64 -19.22
C SER A 349 -22.42 18.06 -19.79
N HIS A 350 -22.21 17.87 -21.08
CA HIS A 350 -20.95 18.07 -21.78
C HIS A 350 -21.18 18.62 -23.20
N THR A 351 -20.10 19.01 -23.90
CA THR A 351 -20.20 19.50 -25.29
C THR A 351 -20.19 18.34 -26.30
N ARG A 352 -20.60 18.63 -27.56
CA ARG A 352 -20.67 17.64 -28.64
C ARG A 352 -19.28 17.08 -28.99
N GLY A 353 -19.16 15.76 -29.07
CA GLY A 353 -17.88 15.07 -29.30
C GLY A 353 -17.02 14.90 -28.03
N VAL A 354 -17.57 15.22 -26.86
CA VAL A 354 -17.11 14.72 -25.57
C VAL A 354 -17.79 13.39 -25.29
N HIS A 355 -17.06 12.46 -24.69
CA HIS A 355 -17.59 11.23 -24.11
C HIS A 355 -17.33 11.23 -22.61
N ALA A 356 -18.32 10.77 -21.84
CA ALA A 356 -18.21 10.59 -20.41
C ALA A 356 -18.05 9.11 -20.04
N ARG A 357 -17.33 8.86 -18.95
CA ARG A 357 -17.35 7.62 -18.17
C ARG A 357 -17.51 7.98 -16.70
N SER A 358 -18.08 7.06 -15.93
CA SER A 358 -18.19 7.11 -14.48
C SER A 358 -18.10 5.68 -13.95
N ASN A 359 -18.35 5.47 -12.65
CA ASN A 359 -18.28 4.18 -11.99
C ASN A 359 -19.09 3.08 -12.70
N THR A 360 -20.25 3.44 -13.25
CA THR A 360 -21.27 2.51 -13.75
C THR A 360 -21.54 2.66 -15.25
N PRO A 361 -22.26 1.71 -15.88
CA PRO A 361 -22.75 1.86 -17.25
C PRO A 361 -23.62 3.11 -17.47
N ALA A 362 -23.68 3.61 -18.70
CA ALA A 362 -24.54 4.72 -19.07
C ALA A 362 -25.99 4.24 -19.33
N VAL A 363 -26.97 4.83 -18.64
CA VAL A 363 -28.41 4.63 -18.89
C VAL A 363 -28.84 5.33 -20.17
N SER A 364 -28.32 6.54 -20.41
CA SER A 364 -28.68 7.35 -21.56
C SER A 364 -27.51 8.23 -22.00
N THR A 365 -27.19 8.19 -23.29
CA THR A 365 -26.14 9.02 -23.91
C THR A 365 -26.76 9.87 -25.02
N SER A 366 -26.43 11.16 -25.03
CA SER A 366 -26.86 12.14 -26.02
C SER A 366 -25.68 13.01 -26.46
N GLU A 367 -25.86 13.88 -27.46
CA GLU A 367 -24.78 14.78 -27.91
C GLU A 367 -24.36 15.83 -26.86
N SER A 368 -25.18 16.07 -25.82
CA SER A 368 -24.96 17.11 -24.81
C SER A 368 -24.99 16.63 -23.35
N ALA A 369 -25.36 15.38 -23.09
CA ALA A 369 -25.37 14.81 -21.75
C ALA A 369 -25.28 13.27 -21.75
N THR A 370 -24.66 12.72 -20.72
CA THR A 370 -24.61 11.29 -20.41
C THR A 370 -25.04 11.07 -18.97
N CYS A 371 -25.97 10.15 -18.72
CA CYS A 371 -26.41 9.76 -17.37
C CYS A 371 -26.12 8.28 -17.11
N PHE A 372 -25.78 7.95 -15.86
CA PHE A 372 -25.24 6.66 -15.44
C PHE A 372 -26.19 5.89 -14.51
N VAL A 373 -26.04 4.56 -14.45
CA VAL A 373 -26.79 3.70 -13.50
C VAL A 373 -26.38 4.07 -12.07
N ARG A 374 -27.32 4.01 -11.12
CA ARG A 374 -27.02 4.24 -9.69
C ARG A 374 -25.91 3.29 -9.21
N THR A 375 -24.93 3.80 -8.48
CA THR A 375 -23.87 2.97 -7.89
C THR A 375 -24.39 2.14 -6.70
N PRO A 376 -23.73 1.02 -6.35
CA PRO A 376 -23.81 0.50 -4.99
C PRO A 376 -23.39 1.56 -3.96
N ARG A 377 -23.63 1.28 -2.68
CA ARG A 377 -23.21 2.17 -1.58
C ARG A 377 -21.69 2.25 -1.50
N ILE A 378 -21.12 3.42 -1.81
CA ILE A 378 -19.68 3.69 -1.86
C ILE A 378 -19.31 4.97 -1.09
N PRO A 379 -18.05 5.09 -0.62
CA PRO A 379 -17.51 6.36 -0.11
C PRO A 379 -17.40 7.46 -1.19
N SER A 380 -17.37 8.71 -0.74
CA SER A 380 -17.16 9.89 -1.60
C SER A 380 -15.90 9.83 -2.47
N TYR A 381 -14.84 9.16 -2.01
CA TYR A 381 -13.55 9.10 -2.68
C TYR A 381 -13.47 8.05 -3.80
N VAL A 382 -14.37 7.07 -3.76
CA VAL A 382 -14.50 5.95 -4.69
C VAL A 382 -15.38 6.33 -5.88
N PHE A 383 -16.29 7.28 -5.67
CA PHE A 383 -17.07 7.89 -6.74
C PHE A 383 -16.17 8.68 -7.71
N GLY A 384 -16.44 8.62 -9.00
CA GLY A 384 -15.61 9.29 -9.99
C GLY A 384 -16.23 9.38 -11.39
N PHE A 385 -15.69 10.30 -12.19
CA PHE A 385 -16.04 10.46 -13.60
C PHE A 385 -14.87 11.04 -14.40
N SER A 386 -14.82 10.68 -15.69
CA SER A 386 -13.83 11.20 -16.63
C SER A 386 -14.49 11.58 -17.95
N LEU A 387 -14.18 12.79 -18.41
CA LEU A 387 -14.57 13.40 -19.66
C LEU A 387 -13.40 13.43 -20.62
N PHE A 388 -13.63 12.98 -21.84
CA PHE A 388 -12.59 12.87 -22.86
C PHE A 388 -13.10 13.36 -24.21
N SER A 389 -12.20 13.89 -25.02
CA SER A 389 -12.43 14.19 -26.44
C SER A 389 -11.53 13.30 -27.31
N ARG A 390 -12.07 12.78 -28.43
CA ARG A 390 -11.33 11.96 -29.41
C ARG A 390 -10.67 10.72 -28.77
N LEU A 391 -11.54 9.78 -28.38
CA LEU A 391 -11.19 8.46 -27.87
C LEU A 391 -11.44 7.35 -28.90
N HIS A 392 -10.68 6.27 -28.75
CA HIS A 392 -11.17 4.93 -29.05
C HIS A 392 -11.51 4.19 -27.76
N SER A 393 -12.51 3.31 -27.87
CA SER A 393 -13.04 2.49 -26.80
C SER A 393 -13.07 1.06 -27.33
N PHE A 394 -12.41 0.15 -26.64
CA PHE A 394 -12.32 -1.25 -27.03
C PHE A 394 -12.95 -2.09 -25.92
N GLU A 395 -13.99 -2.84 -26.25
CA GLU A 395 -14.68 -3.71 -25.30
C GLU A 395 -14.34 -5.17 -25.57
N ARG A 396 -14.07 -5.93 -24.51
CA ARG A 396 -14.00 -7.38 -24.51
C ARG A 396 -15.15 -7.94 -23.67
N PRO A 397 -15.98 -8.86 -24.19
CA PRO A 397 -17.01 -9.51 -23.39
C PRO A 397 -16.36 -10.34 -22.27
N ALA A 398 -17.11 -10.54 -21.18
CA ALA A 398 -16.66 -11.36 -20.07
C ALA A 398 -16.37 -12.81 -20.53
N PRO A 399 -15.19 -13.39 -20.21
CA PRO A 399 -14.88 -14.80 -20.51
C PRO A 399 -15.79 -15.81 -19.80
N SER A 400 -16.40 -15.42 -18.69
CA SER A 400 -17.36 -16.21 -17.89
C SER A 400 -18.45 -15.30 -17.31
N THR A 401 -19.52 -15.90 -16.78
CA THR A 401 -20.60 -15.17 -16.08
C THR A 401 -20.22 -14.63 -14.70
N GLU A 402 -18.95 -14.77 -14.28
CA GLU A 402 -18.44 -14.29 -12.99
C GLU A 402 -17.53 -13.06 -13.12
N LEU A 403 -17.21 -12.66 -14.36
CA LEU A 403 -16.35 -11.53 -14.71
C LEU A 403 -17.18 -10.40 -15.36
N PRO A 404 -16.77 -9.13 -15.26
CA PRO A 404 -17.41 -8.01 -15.94
C PRO A 404 -17.02 -7.95 -17.43
N VAL A 405 -17.78 -7.15 -18.20
CA VAL A 405 -17.28 -6.63 -19.49
C VAL A 405 -16.12 -5.67 -19.22
N VAL A 406 -14.99 -5.85 -19.89
CA VAL A 406 -13.83 -4.94 -19.76
C VAL A 406 -13.79 -4.00 -20.94
N GLU A 407 -13.71 -2.69 -20.66
CA GLU A 407 -13.49 -1.64 -21.66
C GLU A 407 -12.12 -1.01 -21.44
N VAL A 408 -11.29 -0.94 -22.48
CA VAL A 408 -10.04 -0.14 -22.47
C VAL A 408 -10.25 1.12 -23.30
N VAL A 409 -10.00 2.28 -22.69
CA VAL A 409 -10.28 3.61 -23.25
C VAL A 409 -8.98 4.37 -23.49
N VAL A 410 -8.71 4.76 -24.74
CA VAL A 410 -7.41 5.32 -25.16
C VAL A 410 -7.55 6.52 -26.11
N ARG A 411 -6.52 7.38 -26.15
CA ARG A 411 -6.41 8.45 -27.16
C ARG A 411 -6.25 7.88 -28.58
N ASN A 412 -6.86 8.52 -29.59
CA ASN A 412 -6.84 8.07 -31.00
C ASN A 412 -5.45 7.86 -31.64
N GLN A 413 -4.37 8.31 -31.01
CA GLN A 413 -2.98 8.18 -31.50
C GLN A 413 -2.14 7.20 -30.68
N MET A 414 -2.76 6.37 -29.84
CA MET A 414 -2.09 5.28 -29.14
C MET A 414 -2.07 4.04 -30.03
N ASP A 415 -0.97 3.28 -30.00
CA ASP A 415 -0.90 2.00 -30.71
C ASP A 415 -1.76 0.97 -29.98
N ILE A 416 -2.77 0.44 -30.68
CA ILE A 416 -3.73 -0.49 -30.12
C ILE A 416 -3.19 -1.93 -30.00
N SER A 417 -2.09 -2.24 -30.69
CA SER A 417 -1.45 -3.56 -30.61
C SER A 417 -0.83 -3.82 -29.23
N GLY A 418 -0.45 -2.75 -28.52
CA GLY A 418 0.08 -2.80 -27.16
C GLY A 418 -0.97 -2.92 -26.04
N LEU A 419 -2.25 -3.15 -26.35
CA LEU A 419 -3.34 -3.16 -25.34
C LEU A 419 -3.78 -4.55 -24.87
N GLU A 420 -3.39 -5.64 -25.55
CA GLU A 420 -3.90 -6.98 -25.22
C GLU A 420 -3.48 -7.46 -23.82
N TRP A 421 -2.30 -7.04 -23.33
CA TRP A 421 -1.87 -7.31 -21.96
C TRP A 421 -2.79 -6.66 -20.92
N VAL A 422 -3.27 -5.43 -21.17
CA VAL A 422 -4.18 -4.71 -20.28
C VAL A 422 -5.48 -5.49 -20.09
N PHE A 423 -6.06 -6.02 -21.18
CA PHE A 423 -7.25 -6.88 -21.09
C PHE A 423 -6.96 -8.18 -20.33
N ASN A 424 -5.89 -8.88 -20.71
CA ASN A 424 -5.55 -10.19 -20.14
C ASN A 424 -5.28 -10.11 -18.62
N GLU A 425 -4.46 -9.14 -18.20
CA GLU A 425 -4.15 -8.91 -16.79
C GLU A 425 -5.32 -8.31 -16.01
N THR A 426 -6.22 -7.56 -16.66
CA THR A 426 -7.49 -7.14 -16.02
C THR A 426 -8.37 -8.35 -15.70
N PHE A 427 -8.59 -9.26 -16.66
CA PHE A 427 -9.38 -10.47 -16.40
C PHE A 427 -8.73 -11.37 -15.33
N GLN A 428 -7.42 -11.63 -15.43
CA GLN A 428 -6.69 -12.42 -14.43
C GLN A 428 -6.72 -11.78 -13.02
N SER A 429 -6.55 -10.47 -12.90
CA SER A 429 -6.60 -9.78 -11.60
C SER A 429 -7.99 -9.84 -10.98
N VAL A 430 -9.05 -9.64 -11.78
CA VAL A 430 -10.44 -9.73 -11.34
C VAL A 430 -10.80 -11.15 -10.89
N GLU A 431 -10.40 -12.16 -11.67
CA GLU A 431 -10.58 -13.58 -11.33
C GLU A 431 -9.84 -13.93 -10.04
N ARG A 432 -8.56 -13.55 -9.93
CA ARG A 432 -7.72 -13.80 -8.75
C ARG A 432 -8.24 -13.11 -7.50
N MET A 433 -8.77 -11.89 -7.62
CA MET A 433 -9.43 -11.19 -6.51
C MET A 433 -10.75 -11.84 -6.11
N HIS A 434 -11.52 -12.39 -7.07
CA HIS A 434 -12.70 -13.19 -6.76
C HIS A 434 -12.32 -14.47 -5.99
N GLU A 435 -11.31 -15.23 -6.44
CA GLU A 435 -10.83 -16.43 -5.74
C GLU A 435 -10.39 -16.13 -4.29
N MET A 436 -9.65 -15.03 -4.08
CA MET A 436 -9.10 -14.68 -2.78
C MET A 436 -10.17 -14.17 -1.81
N THR A 437 -11.04 -13.26 -2.24
CA THR A 437 -12.07 -12.64 -1.38
C THR A 437 -13.36 -13.46 -1.25
N GLY A 438 -13.68 -14.28 -2.25
CA GLY A 438 -15.00 -14.92 -2.39
C GLY A 438 -16.11 -13.99 -2.90
N VAL A 439 -15.82 -12.71 -3.16
CA VAL A 439 -16.77 -11.71 -3.65
C VAL A 439 -16.51 -11.41 -5.12
N ARG A 440 -17.54 -11.50 -5.97
CA ARG A 440 -17.45 -11.13 -7.39
C ARG A 440 -17.36 -9.60 -7.53
N PHE A 441 -16.77 -9.13 -8.62
CA PHE A 441 -16.75 -7.70 -8.94
C PHE A 441 -18.20 -7.16 -9.06
N PRO A 442 -18.54 -6.00 -8.45
CA PRO A 442 -19.93 -5.60 -8.24
C PRO A 442 -20.71 -5.14 -9.48
N LEU A 443 -20.03 -4.70 -10.54
CA LEU A 443 -20.66 -3.99 -11.66
C LEU A 443 -20.58 -4.81 -12.95
N GLU A 444 -21.54 -4.64 -13.84
CA GLU A 444 -21.58 -5.34 -15.14
C GLU A 444 -20.38 -5.03 -16.05
N LYS A 445 -19.71 -3.90 -15.79
CA LYS A 445 -18.62 -3.35 -16.60
C LYS A 445 -17.53 -2.76 -15.74
N LEU A 446 -16.28 -2.91 -16.20
CA LEU A 446 -15.08 -2.28 -15.67
C LEU A 446 -14.36 -1.55 -16.81
N SER A 447 -14.21 -0.23 -16.68
CA SER A 447 -13.48 0.61 -17.62
C SER A 447 -12.07 0.90 -17.12
N VAL A 448 -11.06 0.61 -17.95
CA VAL A 448 -9.65 0.97 -17.75
C VAL A 448 -9.30 2.09 -18.74
N ALA A 449 -9.23 3.32 -18.25
CA ALA A 449 -8.79 4.47 -19.03
C ALA A 449 -7.26 4.60 -19.03
N VAL A 450 -6.69 4.91 -20.18
CA VAL A 450 -5.26 5.20 -20.33
C VAL A 450 -5.11 6.70 -20.61
N ALA A 451 -4.63 7.44 -19.62
CA ALA A 451 -4.55 8.90 -19.67
C ALA A 451 -3.39 9.40 -18.79
N PRO A 452 -2.85 10.61 -19.02
CA PRO A 452 -1.85 11.16 -18.13
C PRO A 452 -2.51 11.58 -16.80
N LEU A 453 -1.84 11.31 -15.70
CA LEU A 453 -2.18 11.69 -14.34
C LEU A 453 -1.08 12.60 -13.79
N PRO A 454 -1.39 13.46 -12.80
CA PRO A 454 -0.37 14.27 -12.12
C PRO A 454 0.65 13.37 -11.40
N GLU A 455 1.94 13.61 -11.63
CA GLU A 455 2.99 12.97 -10.82
C GLU A 455 2.78 13.28 -9.32
N PRO A 456 3.00 12.30 -8.41
CA PRO A 456 3.64 11.00 -8.63
C PRO A 456 2.70 9.86 -9.04
N LEU A 457 1.39 10.09 -9.22
CA LEU A 457 0.39 9.04 -9.42
C LEU A 457 0.69 8.17 -10.65
N GLN A 458 0.57 6.85 -10.49
CA GLN A 458 0.70 5.87 -11.58
C GLN A 458 -0.68 5.36 -12.05
N GLY A 459 -1.68 5.43 -11.19
CA GLY A 459 -3.08 5.18 -11.48
C GLY A 459 -4.01 5.92 -10.52
N VAL A 460 -5.31 5.75 -10.74
CA VAL A 460 -6.40 6.04 -9.78
C VAL A 460 -7.54 5.04 -9.97
N ALA A 461 -8.13 4.56 -8.87
CA ALA A 461 -9.14 3.49 -8.85
C ALA A 461 -10.55 3.89 -8.35
N PRO A 462 -11.28 4.85 -8.96
CA PRO A 462 -12.73 4.91 -8.80
C PRO A 462 -13.39 3.58 -9.20
N LEU A 463 -14.30 3.03 -8.38
CA LEU A 463 -14.94 1.72 -8.62
C LEU A 463 -15.57 1.62 -10.02
N GLY A 464 -15.09 0.73 -10.87
CA GLY A 464 -15.55 0.55 -12.25
C GLY A 464 -14.93 1.50 -13.28
N LEU A 465 -14.12 2.47 -12.86
CA LEU A 465 -13.39 3.41 -13.73
C LEU A 465 -11.94 3.59 -13.26
N VAL A 466 -11.15 2.53 -13.38
CA VAL A 466 -9.68 2.60 -13.21
C VAL A 466 -9.10 3.52 -14.29
N THR A 467 -8.12 4.34 -13.92
CA THR A 467 -7.26 5.05 -14.87
C THR A 467 -5.80 4.76 -14.60
N ILE A 468 -5.01 4.45 -15.63
CA ILE A 468 -3.55 4.24 -15.54
C ILE A 468 -2.78 5.24 -16.42
N GLN A 469 -1.55 5.54 -16.01
CA GLN A 469 -0.64 6.46 -16.70
C GLN A 469 -0.34 5.99 -18.14
N GLU A 470 -0.33 6.91 -19.12
CA GLU A 470 0.01 6.56 -20.53
C GLU A 470 1.37 5.84 -20.65
N SER A 471 2.34 6.16 -19.79
CA SER A 471 3.65 5.51 -19.76
C SER A 471 3.63 4.02 -19.38
N ALA A 472 2.56 3.53 -18.73
CA ALA A 472 2.43 2.09 -18.45
C ALA A 472 2.20 1.30 -19.76
N VAL A 473 1.42 1.87 -20.68
CA VAL A 473 1.13 1.27 -22.00
C VAL A 473 2.21 1.60 -23.04
N GLU A 474 2.91 2.73 -22.91
CA GLU A 474 4.06 3.05 -23.76
C GLU A 474 5.32 2.22 -23.40
N TYR A 475 5.42 1.74 -22.15
CA TYR A 475 6.54 0.90 -21.68
C TYR A 475 6.07 -0.37 -20.91
N PRO A 476 5.38 -1.31 -21.57
CA PRO A 476 4.87 -2.55 -20.97
C PRO A 476 5.94 -3.65 -20.85
N MET A 477 7.21 -3.25 -20.74
CA MET A 477 8.37 -4.14 -20.53
C MET A 477 8.93 -4.05 -19.10
N TYR A 478 8.35 -3.19 -18.27
CA TYR A 478 8.75 -2.98 -16.88
C TYR A 478 7.65 -3.47 -15.94
N LEU A 479 8.02 -4.26 -14.93
CA LEU A 479 7.11 -4.75 -13.88
C LEU A 479 6.24 -3.64 -13.26
N ARG A 480 6.74 -2.40 -13.21
CA ARG A 480 6.02 -1.22 -12.71
C ARG A 480 4.69 -0.96 -13.45
N SER A 481 4.63 -1.21 -14.76
CA SER A 481 3.44 -0.98 -15.58
C SER A 481 2.31 -1.95 -15.21
N HIS A 482 2.67 -3.22 -15.03
CA HIS A 482 1.78 -4.30 -14.58
C HIS A 482 1.39 -4.13 -13.11
N SER A 483 2.35 -3.73 -12.26
CA SER A 483 2.10 -3.40 -10.84
C SER A 483 1.09 -2.27 -10.70
N ALA A 484 1.22 -1.18 -11.48
CA ALA A 484 0.25 -0.08 -11.46
C ALA A 484 -1.15 -0.56 -11.83
N LEU A 485 -1.32 -1.31 -12.92
CA LEU A 485 -2.61 -1.87 -13.30
C LEU A 485 -3.19 -2.80 -12.21
N ALA A 486 -2.39 -3.74 -11.70
CA ALA A 486 -2.82 -4.68 -10.66
C ALA A 486 -3.17 -3.96 -9.34
N HIS A 487 -2.49 -2.89 -8.98
CA HIS A 487 -2.76 -2.11 -7.75
C HIS A 487 -4.15 -1.44 -7.80
N GLU A 488 -4.43 -0.70 -8.89
CA GLU A 488 -5.74 -0.05 -9.07
C GLU A 488 -6.87 -1.09 -9.19
N LEU A 489 -6.60 -2.27 -9.77
CA LEU A 489 -7.55 -3.38 -9.86
C LEU A 489 -7.81 -4.07 -8.51
N VAL A 490 -6.82 -4.11 -7.61
CA VAL A 490 -7.03 -4.60 -6.23
C VAL A 490 -7.89 -3.63 -5.41
N HIS A 491 -7.75 -2.32 -5.62
CA HIS A 491 -8.58 -1.31 -4.94
C HIS A 491 -10.08 -1.47 -5.20
N GLN A 492 -10.46 -2.04 -6.36
CA GLN A 492 -11.84 -2.42 -6.71
C GLN A 492 -12.49 -3.38 -5.69
N TRP A 493 -11.70 -3.99 -4.81
CA TRP A 493 -12.15 -4.64 -3.59
C TRP A 493 -11.63 -3.89 -2.34
N VAL A 494 -10.32 -3.69 -2.24
CA VAL A 494 -9.60 -3.16 -1.06
C VAL A 494 -9.54 -1.63 -1.12
N GLY A 495 -10.63 -1.00 -0.71
CA GLY A 495 -10.83 0.44 -0.73
C GLY A 495 -12.22 0.81 -1.22
N ASP A 496 -12.70 0.12 -2.26
CA ASP A 496 -13.98 0.42 -2.89
C ASP A 496 -15.16 -0.35 -2.27
N VAL A 497 -15.02 -1.68 -2.19
CA VAL A 497 -16.07 -2.59 -1.68
C VAL A 497 -16.00 -2.72 -0.15
N VAL A 498 -14.78 -2.69 0.39
CA VAL A 498 -14.52 -2.55 1.82
C VAL A 498 -13.54 -1.39 2.03
N SER A 499 -14.04 -0.30 2.61
CA SER A 499 -13.27 0.87 3.01
C SER A 499 -12.83 0.80 4.48
N VAL A 500 -11.72 1.46 4.82
CA VAL A 500 -11.38 1.78 6.22
C VAL A 500 -12.36 2.82 6.78
N ALA A 501 -12.62 2.84 8.09
CA ALA A 501 -13.56 3.80 8.70
C ALA A 501 -12.96 5.21 8.94
N SER A 502 -11.63 5.33 8.97
CA SER A 502 -10.93 6.60 9.17
C SER A 502 -9.70 6.69 8.28
N TRP A 503 -9.37 7.90 7.82
CA TRP A 503 -8.12 8.16 7.08
C TRP A 503 -6.86 7.89 7.92
N ARG A 504 -6.98 7.82 9.25
CA ARG A 504 -5.90 7.34 10.13
C ARG A 504 -5.51 5.89 9.87
N ASP A 505 -6.42 5.08 9.33
CA ASP A 505 -6.20 3.65 9.12
C ASP A 505 -5.81 3.34 7.65
N ILE A 506 -5.59 4.36 6.81
CA ILE A 506 -5.37 4.24 5.37
C ILE A 506 -4.22 3.30 4.99
N CYS A 507 -3.15 3.21 5.79
CA CYS A 507 -2.05 2.27 5.50
C CYS A 507 -2.46 0.79 5.55
N LEU A 508 -3.61 0.42 6.15
CA LEU A 508 -4.16 -0.93 6.02
C LEU A 508 -4.61 -1.21 4.58
N GLN A 509 -5.31 -0.25 3.98
CA GLN A 509 -5.83 -0.32 2.62
C GLN A 509 -4.68 -0.35 1.62
N GLU A 510 -3.80 0.65 1.64
CA GLU A 510 -2.67 0.77 0.70
C GLU A 510 -1.66 -0.37 0.88
N GLY A 511 -1.41 -0.80 2.12
CA GLY A 511 -0.50 -1.91 2.42
C GLY A 511 -1.04 -3.27 1.99
N LEU A 512 -2.33 -3.52 2.19
CA LEU A 512 -2.98 -4.74 1.72
C LEU A 512 -3.09 -4.72 0.19
N ALA A 513 -3.41 -3.57 -0.41
CA ALA A 513 -3.48 -3.41 -1.87
C ALA A 513 -2.13 -3.73 -2.53
N ALA A 514 -1.04 -3.13 -2.03
CA ALA A 514 0.31 -3.44 -2.49
C ALA A 514 0.69 -4.92 -2.29
N TYR A 515 0.38 -5.54 -1.14
CA TYR A 515 0.70 -6.95 -0.93
C TYR A 515 -0.06 -7.89 -1.87
N LEU A 516 -1.34 -7.64 -2.13
CA LEU A 516 -2.13 -8.45 -3.08
C LEU A 516 -1.71 -8.19 -4.54
N GLU A 517 -1.28 -6.97 -4.87
CA GLU A 517 -0.63 -6.64 -6.14
C GLU A 517 0.65 -7.46 -6.36
N TRP A 518 1.46 -7.67 -5.31
CA TRP A 518 2.62 -8.56 -5.39
C TRP A 518 2.19 -10.02 -5.63
N LEU A 519 1.15 -10.51 -4.94
CA LEU A 519 0.63 -11.87 -5.17
C LEU A 519 0.07 -12.05 -6.59
N ILE A 520 -0.63 -11.07 -7.14
CA ILE A 520 -1.19 -11.11 -8.50
C ILE A 520 -0.06 -11.05 -9.54
N THR A 521 0.81 -10.04 -9.48
CA THR A 521 1.91 -9.88 -10.45
C THR A 521 2.91 -11.04 -10.43
N SER A 522 3.04 -11.78 -9.33
CA SER A 522 3.84 -13.02 -9.26
C SER A 522 3.31 -14.17 -10.14
N THR A 523 2.05 -14.10 -10.60
CA THR A 523 1.46 -15.06 -11.55
C THR A 523 1.68 -14.69 -13.01
N PHE A 524 2.04 -13.43 -13.30
CA PHE A 524 2.28 -12.96 -14.65
C PHE A 524 3.68 -13.40 -15.13
N PRO A 525 3.91 -13.62 -16.44
CA PRO A 525 5.16 -14.11 -17.02
C PRO A 525 6.25 -13.00 -17.10
N LEU A 526 6.52 -12.35 -15.96
CA LEU A 526 7.38 -11.19 -15.84
C LEU A 526 8.69 -11.53 -15.09
N ALA A 527 9.75 -10.78 -15.36
CA ALA A 527 10.95 -10.80 -14.53
C ALA A 527 10.71 -10.06 -13.20
N ASP A 528 11.49 -10.43 -12.17
CA ASP A 528 11.56 -9.79 -10.86
C ASP A 528 10.23 -9.69 -10.07
N SER A 529 9.22 -10.48 -10.43
CA SER A 529 7.93 -10.60 -9.72
C SER A 529 7.96 -11.48 -8.45
N ASP A 530 9.16 -11.89 -8.00
CA ASP A 530 9.39 -12.64 -6.75
C ASP A 530 8.89 -11.88 -5.52
N VAL A 531 7.81 -12.35 -4.89
CA VAL A 531 7.17 -11.70 -3.73
C VAL A 531 8.16 -11.57 -2.55
N ASP A 532 8.99 -12.58 -2.30
CA ASP A 532 10.02 -12.51 -1.25
C ASP A 532 11.13 -11.54 -1.63
N GLY A 533 11.39 -11.37 -2.93
CA GLY A 533 12.30 -10.37 -3.49
C GLY A 533 11.83 -8.96 -3.19
N ARG A 534 10.60 -8.66 -3.61
CA ARG A 534 9.93 -7.37 -3.40
C ARG A 534 9.79 -7.05 -1.90
N CYS A 535 9.45 -8.04 -1.08
CA CYS A 535 9.40 -7.91 0.39
C CYS A 535 10.77 -7.52 0.98
N ARG A 536 11.86 -8.22 0.61
CA ARG A 536 13.22 -7.91 1.09
C ARG A 536 13.72 -6.53 0.65
N GLU A 537 13.35 -6.08 -0.55
CA GLU A 537 13.67 -4.74 -1.04
C GLU A 537 12.88 -3.66 -0.28
N ALA A 538 11.56 -3.81 -0.18
CA ALA A 538 10.69 -2.92 0.59
C ALA A 538 11.12 -2.81 2.06
N LYS A 539 11.42 -3.93 2.74
CA LYS A 539 12.02 -3.97 4.08
C LYS A 539 13.30 -3.14 4.16
N THR A 540 14.17 -3.23 3.15
CA THR A 540 15.45 -2.51 3.12
C THR A 540 15.25 -0.99 3.00
N VAL A 541 14.29 -0.53 2.19
CA VAL A 541 13.95 0.90 2.04
C VAL A 541 13.21 1.42 3.28
N ALA A 542 12.21 0.69 3.76
CA ALA A 542 11.37 1.07 4.90
C ALA A 542 12.20 1.26 6.19
N LEU A 543 13.10 0.32 6.50
CA LEU A 543 13.97 0.41 7.68
C LEU A 543 14.93 1.62 7.65
N GLN A 544 15.21 2.20 6.48
CA GLN A 544 15.95 3.46 6.37
C GLN A 544 15.06 4.69 6.64
N ARG A 545 13.77 4.63 6.29
CA ARG A 545 12.80 5.71 6.54
C ARG A 545 12.31 5.79 7.98
N GLU A 546 12.48 4.74 8.78
CA GLU A 546 12.15 4.74 10.22
C GLU A 546 12.82 5.88 11.03
N ALA A 547 13.87 6.50 10.49
CA ALA A 547 14.47 7.72 11.04
C ALA A 547 13.52 8.94 11.05
N GLN A 548 12.41 8.89 10.31
CA GLN A 548 11.35 9.91 10.31
C GLN A 548 10.41 9.79 11.52
N ASN A 549 10.38 8.65 12.22
CA ASN A 549 9.57 8.42 13.43
C ASN A 549 8.06 8.65 13.23
N ILE A 550 7.52 8.29 12.06
CA ILE A 550 6.08 8.36 11.73
C ILE A 550 5.43 6.98 11.98
N ALA A 551 4.21 6.96 12.52
CA ALA A 551 3.42 5.73 12.68
C ALA A 551 2.53 5.48 11.44
N LEU A 552 2.20 4.21 11.16
CA LEU A 552 1.25 3.88 10.09
C LEU A 552 -0.21 4.29 10.41
N ARG A 553 -0.48 4.76 11.63
CA ARG A 553 -1.77 5.28 12.08
C ARG A 553 -1.77 6.76 12.46
N ASP A 554 -0.97 7.57 11.79
CA ASP A 554 -0.90 9.02 12.02
C ASP A 554 -2.16 9.76 11.52
N ALA A 555 -2.30 11.05 11.85
CA ALA A 555 -3.38 11.92 11.43
C ALA A 555 -3.13 12.50 10.01
N PHE A 556 -2.89 11.63 9.03
CA PHE A 556 -2.50 12.02 7.67
C PHE A 556 -3.48 13.02 7.03
N ARG A 557 -2.96 14.14 6.53
CA ARG A 557 -3.74 15.21 5.89
C ARG A 557 -3.82 15.11 4.37
N GLU A 558 -2.76 14.66 3.72
CA GLU A 558 -2.65 14.53 2.26
C GLU A 558 -2.16 13.13 1.88
N LEU A 559 -2.63 12.60 0.75
CA LEU A 559 -2.43 11.20 0.35
C LEU A 559 -0.95 10.87 0.17
N ASP A 560 -0.20 11.75 -0.47
CA ASP A 560 1.22 11.60 -0.77
C ASP A 560 2.08 11.41 0.51
N HIS A 561 1.69 12.07 1.62
CA HIS A 561 2.32 11.87 2.93
C HIS A 561 1.97 10.51 3.57
N ALA A 562 0.74 10.02 3.35
CA ALA A 562 0.36 8.68 3.77
C ALA A 562 1.13 7.64 2.95
N LEU A 563 1.07 7.71 1.61
CA LEU A 563 1.77 6.79 0.69
C LEU A 563 3.28 6.71 0.98
N GLY A 564 3.96 7.84 1.19
CA GLY A 564 5.39 7.87 1.54
C GLY A 564 5.74 7.21 2.89
N SER A 565 4.73 6.97 3.75
CA SER A 565 4.82 6.27 5.03
C SER A 565 4.35 4.80 4.94
N CYS A 566 3.30 4.52 4.15
CA CYS A 566 2.69 3.20 4.03
C CYS A 566 3.46 2.27 3.09
N ALA A 567 3.90 2.77 1.92
CA ALA A 567 4.13 1.97 0.71
C ALA A 567 5.13 0.82 0.88
N GLU A 568 6.20 0.99 1.65
CA GLU A 568 7.21 -0.06 1.84
C GLU A 568 7.07 -0.82 3.16
N LYS A 569 6.57 -0.20 4.25
CA LYS A 569 6.42 -0.89 5.54
C LYS A 569 5.16 -1.75 5.58
N ALA A 570 4.01 -1.21 5.15
CA ALA A 570 2.73 -1.87 5.32
C ALA A 570 2.59 -3.21 4.56
N PRO A 571 2.97 -3.36 3.27
CA PRO A 571 2.86 -4.66 2.59
C PRO A 571 3.82 -5.72 3.15
N VAL A 572 4.99 -5.31 3.68
CA VAL A 572 5.90 -6.24 4.38
C VAL A 572 5.27 -6.80 5.65
N LEU A 573 4.42 -6.03 6.35
CA LEU A 573 3.68 -6.54 7.51
C LEU A 573 2.59 -7.54 7.12
N PHE A 574 1.92 -7.37 5.97
CA PHE A 574 0.98 -8.35 5.45
C PHE A 574 1.68 -9.63 4.93
N HIS A 575 2.86 -9.52 4.33
CA HIS A 575 3.73 -10.67 4.02
C HIS A 575 4.16 -11.41 5.28
N MET A 576 4.65 -10.69 6.31
CA MET A 576 5.03 -11.27 7.60
C MET A 576 3.87 -11.95 8.33
N LEU A 577 2.63 -11.47 8.14
CA LEU A 577 1.42 -12.15 8.64
C LEU A 577 1.16 -13.47 7.91
N ASP A 578 1.22 -13.52 6.57
CA ASP A 578 0.98 -14.76 5.81
C ASP A 578 2.07 -15.81 6.01
N ALA A 579 3.33 -15.39 6.08
CA ALA A 579 4.46 -16.26 6.36
C ALA A 579 4.46 -16.74 7.83
N GLY A 580 4.23 -15.83 8.78
CA GLY A 580 4.41 -16.09 10.21
C GLY A 580 3.31 -16.88 10.90
N PHE A 581 2.06 -16.82 10.39
CA PHE A 581 0.88 -17.46 10.99
C PHE A 581 0.26 -18.55 10.10
N GLY A 582 1.09 -19.11 9.22
CA GLY A 582 0.77 -20.23 8.35
C GLY A 582 0.16 -19.80 7.02
N PRO A 583 0.55 -20.48 5.92
CA PRO A 583 0.35 -19.99 4.56
C PRO A 583 -1.12 -19.76 4.24
N LYS A 584 -1.40 -18.71 3.46
CA LYS A 584 -2.75 -18.27 3.09
C LYS A 584 -3.56 -17.76 4.30
N LEU A 585 -2.93 -17.16 5.32
CA LEU A 585 -3.64 -16.37 6.32
C LEU A 585 -4.38 -15.20 5.67
N VAL A 586 -3.73 -14.41 4.82
CA VAL A 586 -4.31 -13.20 4.21
C VAL A 586 -5.52 -13.57 3.33
N PRO A 587 -5.48 -14.57 2.43
CA PRO A 587 -6.68 -15.11 1.78
C PRO A 587 -7.80 -15.60 2.73
N ARG A 588 -7.49 -16.16 3.90
CA ARG A 588 -8.50 -16.53 4.90
C ARG A 588 -9.12 -15.28 5.56
N PHE A 589 -8.29 -14.31 5.93
CA PHE A 589 -8.68 -13.01 6.48
C PHE A 589 -9.55 -12.22 5.49
N LEU A 590 -9.17 -12.16 4.21
CA LEU A 590 -9.95 -11.52 3.14
C LEU A 590 -11.37 -12.07 3.10
N ARG A 591 -11.55 -13.40 3.11
CA ARG A 591 -12.91 -13.99 3.08
C ARG A 591 -13.77 -13.53 4.25
N LEU A 592 -13.21 -13.46 5.46
CA LEU A 592 -13.94 -12.95 6.63
C LEU A 592 -14.22 -11.43 6.54
N LEU A 593 -13.24 -10.65 6.06
CA LEU A 593 -13.35 -9.20 5.88
C LEU A 593 -14.46 -8.86 4.87
N PHE A 594 -14.41 -9.47 3.68
CA PHE A 594 -15.39 -9.22 2.63
C PHE A 594 -16.78 -9.79 2.98
N GLN A 595 -16.86 -10.94 3.67
CA GLN A 595 -18.12 -11.46 4.20
C GLN A 595 -18.77 -10.53 5.26
N LYS A 596 -17.97 -9.87 6.10
CA LYS A 596 -18.47 -8.99 7.19
C LYS A 596 -18.76 -7.55 6.73
N PHE A 597 -18.08 -7.04 5.69
CA PHE A 597 -18.10 -5.60 5.36
C PHE A 597 -18.59 -5.20 3.97
N ALA A 598 -18.53 -6.08 2.96
CA ALA A 598 -18.79 -5.69 1.56
C ALA A 598 -20.14 -4.97 1.40
N TYR A 599 -20.11 -3.73 0.91
CA TYR A 599 -21.27 -2.84 0.68
C TYR A 599 -22.10 -2.45 1.94
N GLN A 600 -21.65 -2.81 3.15
CA GLN A 600 -22.43 -2.61 4.40
C GLN A 600 -21.99 -1.36 5.19
N LYS A 601 -20.77 -1.37 5.70
CA LYS A 601 -20.16 -0.30 6.48
C LYS A 601 -18.64 -0.31 6.25
N ALA A 602 -17.98 0.78 6.61
CA ALA A 602 -16.52 0.82 6.69
C ALA A 602 -16.02 -0.01 7.90
N ALA A 603 -14.80 -0.54 7.79
CA ALA A 603 -14.17 -1.35 8.84
C ALA A 603 -13.25 -0.49 9.73
N HIS A 604 -13.41 -0.57 11.05
CA HIS A 604 -12.52 0.10 12.01
C HIS A 604 -11.26 -0.75 12.26
N PHE A 605 -10.16 -0.15 12.72
CA PHE A 605 -8.93 -0.90 13.04
C PHE A 605 -9.15 -2.15 13.92
N ASP A 606 -10.03 -2.03 14.91
CA ASP A 606 -10.35 -3.12 15.84
C ASP A 606 -11.11 -4.27 15.13
N ASP A 607 -11.93 -3.96 14.11
CA ASP A 607 -12.54 -4.97 13.24
C ASP A 607 -11.48 -5.76 12.42
N TRP A 608 -10.34 -5.15 12.07
CA TRP A 608 -9.24 -5.83 11.37
C TRP A 608 -8.44 -6.72 12.34
N ILE A 609 -8.23 -6.28 13.58
CA ILE A 609 -7.62 -7.07 14.67
C ILE A 609 -8.45 -8.34 14.91
N ASP A 610 -9.76 -8.20 15.16
CA ASP A 610 -10.65 -9.32 15.46
C ASP A 610 -10.66 -10.35 14.32
N LEU A 611 -10.76 -9.89 13.07
CA LEU A 611 -10.79 -10.77 11.91
C LEU A 611 -9.45 -11.44 11.59
N LEU A 612 -8.31 -10.79 11.86
CA LEU A 612 -7.00 -11.46 11.77
C LEU A 612 -6.86 -12.54 12.85
N ASN A 613 -7.33 -12.25 14.06
CA ASN A 613 -7.34 -13.22 15.16
C ASN A 613 -8.23 -14.43 14.85
N ASP A 614 -9.40 -14.19 14.24
CA ASP A 614 -10.29 -15.24 13.76
C ASP A 614 -9.70 -16.03 12.58
N ALA A 615 -8.92 -15.41 11.70
CA ALA A 615 -8.28 -16.11 10.58
C ALA A 615 -7.05 -16.93 11.03
N ALA A 616 -6.29 -16.44 12.02
CA ALA A 616 -5.08 -17.06 12.55
C ALA A 616 -5.34 -18.05 13.70
N LYS A 617 -6.51 -17.97 14.35
CA LYS A 617 -6.88 -18.71 15.57
C LYS A 617 -5.96 -18.44 16.78
N THR A 618 -5.47 -17.20 16.88
CA THR A 618 -4.66 -16.68 17.99
C THR A 618 -4.74 -15.15 18.03
N THR A 619 -4.59 -14.51 19.20
CA THR A 619 -4.56 -13.03 19.31
C THR A 619 -3.30 -12.41 18.69
N LEU A 620 -2.25 -13.21 18.56
CA LEU A 620 -0.89 -12.77 18.20
C LEU A 620 -0.82 -12.11 16.82
N ALA A 621 -1.74 -12.43 15.90
CA ALA A 621 -1.83 -11.78 14.59
C ALA A 621 -2.34 -10.33 14.69
N GLY A 622 -3.36 -10.08 15.52
CA GLY A 622 -3.85 -8.75 15.84
C GLY A 622 -2.89 -7.96 16.75
N ASP A 623 -2.20 -8.63 17.67
CA ASP A 623 -1.15 -8.03 18.50
C ASP A 623 0.06 -7.59 17.64
N LEU A 624 0.44 -8.38 16.62
CA LEU A 624 1.40 -7.98 15.58
C LEU A 624 0.90 -6.72 14.84
N LEU A 625 -0.31 -6.77 14.27
CA LEU A 625 -0.85 -5.62 13.52
C LEU A 625 -0.83 -4.35 14.39
N THR A 626 -1.33 -4.45 15.62
CA THR A 626 -1.37 -3.36 16.60
C THR A 626 0.01 -2.81 16.91
N SER A 627 0.98 -3.68 17.21
CA SER A 627 2.32 -3.30 17.65
C SER A 627 3.20 -2.69 16.55
N TYR A 628 2.93 -3.00 15.27
CA TYR A 628 3.66 -2.43 14.13
C TYR A 628 2.97 -1.24 13.45
N PHE A 629 1.63 -1.16 13.45
CA PHE A 629 0.91 -0.04 12.85
C PHE A 629 0.80 1.19 13.78
N SER A 630 0.61 0.98 15.08
CA SER A 630 0.25 2.06 16.01
C SER A 630 1.43 2.93 16.48
N ARG A 631 2.66 2.62 16.05
CA ARG A 631 3.90 3.30 16.49
C ARG A 631 5.03 3.18 15.46
N PRO A 632 5.99 4.12 15.42
CA PRO A 632 7.22 4.00 14.64
C PRO A 632 8.16 2.94 15.22
N GLY A 633 9.16 2.56 14.42
CA GLY A 633 10.25 1.66 14.80
C GLY A 633 9.99 0.19 14.51
N TYR A 634 10.98 -0.61 14.89
CA TYR A 634 11.07 -2.05 14.67
C TYR A 634 11.86 -2.74 15.79
N PRO A 635 11.69 -4.05 16.01
CA PRO A 635 12.52 -4.82 16.91
C PRO A 635 13.90 -5.13 16.31
N LEU A 636 14.94 -4.86 17.09
CA LEU A 636 16.23 -5.56 17.01
C LEU A 636 16.13 -6.81 17.88
N VAL A 637 16.13 -7.98 17.26
CA VAL A 637 16.14 -9.29 17.92
C VAL A 637 17.58 -9.70 18.20
N HIS A 638 17.87 -10.14 19.42
CA HIS A 638 19.15 -10.73 19.82
C HIS A 638 18.96 -12.22 20.16
N VAL A 639 19.78 -13.06 19.54
CA VAL A 639 19.74 -14.53 19.65
C VAL A 639 20.95 -15.01 20.43
N ASP A 640 20.81 -15.22 21.75
CA ASP A 640 21.83 -15.89 22.58
C ASP A 640 21.64 -17.41 22.47
N PHE A 641 22.40 -18.01 21.55
CA PHE A 641 22.48 -19.45 21.38
C PHE A 641 23.81 -20.00 21.89
N ARG A 642 23.71 -21.12 22.63
CA ARG A 642 24.83 -21.92 23.14
C ARG A 642 24.43 -23.40 23.01
N PRO A 643 25.25 -24.28 22.40
CA PRO A 643 24.87 -25.67 22.17
C PRO A 643 24.41 -26.39 23.46
N ASN A 644 23.28 -27.09 23.36
CA ASN A 644 22.64 -27.81 24.47
C ASN A 644 22.20 -26.94 25.67
N GLN A 645 22.01 -25.63 25.48
CA GLN A 645 21.36 -24.74 26.45
C GLN A 645 20.06 -24.18 25.84
N PRO A 646 19.08 -23.75 26.67
CA PRO A 646 17.86 -23.11 26.17
C PRO A 646 18.19 -21.93 25.25
N LEU A 647 17.55 -21.89 24.08
CA LEU A 647 17.76 -20.82 23.11
C LEU A 647 17.09 -19.54 23.62
N ARG A 648 17.87 -18.48 23.82
CA ARG A 648 17.37 -17.22 24.38
C ARG A 648 17.20 -16.18 23.30
N LEU A 649 15.97 -15.75 23.10
CA LEU A 649 15.58 -14.67 22.23
C LEU A 649 15.30 -13.43 23.08
N SER A 650 15.73 -12.26 22.65
CA SER A 650 15.33 -11.00 23.26
C SER A 650 15.15 -9.91 22.23
N GLN A 651 14.39 -8.86 22.54
CA GLN A 651 14.11 -7.78 21.60
C GLN A 651 14.25 -6.39 22.22
N ARG A 652 14.71 -5.44 21.41
CA ARG A 652 14.80 -4.02 21.78
C ARG A 652 14.26 -3.17 20.63
N LEU A 653 13.38 -2.22 20.95
CA LEU A 653 12.91 -1.21 20.01
C LEU A 653 14.09 -0.42 19.42
N VAL A 654 14.14 -0.33 18.10
CA VAL A 654 14.96 0.62 17.34
C VAL A 654 14.04 1.66 16.72
N VAL A 655 14.40 2.93 16.84
CA VAL A 655 13.77 4.05 16.13
C VAL A 655 14.81 4.62 15.17
N GLY A 656 14.53 4.53 13.86
CA GLY A 656 15.51 4.77 12.81
C GLY A 656 16.75 3.90 12.96
N ASP A 657 17.85 4.55 13.37
CA ASP A 657 19.17 3.96 13.55
C ASP A 657 19.60 3.84 15.03
N VAL A 658 18.71 4.14 15.98
CA VAL A 658 19.04 4.20 17.42
C VAL A 658 18.29 3.12 18.20
N PRO A 659 18.98 2.08 18.71
CA PRO A 659 18.38 1.13 19.66
C PRO A 659 18.06 1.85 20.98
N SER A 660 16.81 1.71 21.44
CA SER A 660 16.40 2.27 22.73
C SER A 660 17.21 1.67 23.88
N LYS A 661 17.52 2.50 24.88
CA LYS A 661 18.20 2.10 26.11
C LYS A 661 17.23 1.75 27.25
N ASN A 662 15.97 2.21 27.18
CA ASN A 662 14.94 1.97 28.19
C ASN A 662 13.67 1.39 27.52
N GLY A 663 13.12 0.31 28.09
CA GLY A 663 11.95 -0.40 27.56
C GLY A 663 10.61 0.10 28.13
N SER A 664 10.22 1.35 27.85
CA SER A 664 8.92 1.91 28.28
C SER A 664 7.76 1.61 27.30
N ALA A 665 8.06 1.16 26.09
CA ALA A 665 7.08 0.72 25.10
C ALA A 665 7.04 -0.82 25.07
N ALA A 666 5.84 -1.40 24.97
CA ALA A 666 5.63 -2.85 24.94
C ALA A 666 6.49 -3.58 23.87
N PRO A 667 6.78 -4.88 24.01
CA PRO A 667 7.40 -5.67 22.95
C PRO A 667 6.62 -5.61 21.61
N PHE A 668 7.27 -6.02 20.51
CA PHE A 668 6.59 -6.38 19.27
C PHE A 668 6.28 -7.88 19.28
N VAL A 669 5.30 -8.31 18.48
CA VAL A 669 5.04 -9.73 18.22
C VAL A 669 5.73 -10.12 16.92
N VAL A 670 6.80 -10.90 17.00
CA VAL A 670 7.69 -11.24 15.88
C VAL A 670 7.63 -12.75 15.60
N PRO A 671 6.98 -13.19 14.50
CA PRO A 671 6.99 -14.60 14.11
C PRO A 671 8.33 -14.93 13.43
N LEU A 672 9.16 -15.73 14.09
CA LEU A 672 10.51 -16.10 13.66
C LEU A 672 10.54 -17.57 13.21
N GLU A 673 10.91 -17.79 11.95
CA GLU A 673 11.45 -19.07 11.51
C GLU A 673 12.87 -19.25 12.09
N ILE A 674 13.22 -20.44 12.54
CA ILE A 674 14.55 -20.78 13.08
C ILE A 674 15.08 -22.05 12.39
N ASP A 675 16.15 -21.91 11.61
CA ASP A 675 16.94 -22.97 10.96
C ASP A 675 18.19 -23.32 11.81
N ASP A 676 18.69 -24.55 11.68
CA ASP A 676 19.87 -25.04 12.39
C ASP A 676 20.66 -26.09 11.60
N ASN A 677 21.77 -26.56 12.17
CA ASN A 677 22.52 -27.72 11.65
C ASN A 677 22.51 -28.94 12.57
N SER A 678 21.41 -29.17 13.28
CA SER A 678 21.15 -30.43 13.97
C SER A 678 21.00 -31.58 12.96
N ALA A 679 21.22 -32.82 13.40
CA ALA A 679 21.12 -34.00 12.54
C ALA A 679 19.70 -34.26 11.98
N GLU A 680 18.67 -33.68 12.61
CA GLU A 680 17.28 -33.76 12.14
C GLU A 680 16.88 -32.59 11.23
N ARG A 681 17.65 -31.49 11.24
CA ARG A 681 17.45 -30.23 10.48
C ARG A 681 15.99 -29.77 10.41
N LYS A 682 15.37 -29.62 11.58
CA LYS A 682 13.97 -29.21 11.73
C LYS A 682 13.85 -27.68 11.81
N THR A 683 13.25 -27.07 10.77
CA THR A 683 12.72 -25.70 10.86
C THR A 683 11.75 -25.59 12.04
N ARG A 684 11.97 -24.62 12.93
CA ARG A 684 11.05 -24.29 14.03
C ARG A 684 10.41 -22.94 13.77
N PHE A 685 9.19 -22.76 14.25
CA PHE A 685 8.50 -21.46 14.26
C PHE A 685 8.27 -21.03 15.72
N VAL A 686 8.74 -19.83 16.05
CA VAL A 686 8.66 -19.24 17.39
C VAL A 686 8.07 -17.85 17.25
N VAL A 687 7.04 -17.52 18.02
CA VAL A 687 6.54 -16.15 18.11
C VAL A 687 7.18 -15.48 19.32
N LEU A 688 8.14 -14.58 19.07
CA LEU A 688 8.75 -13.74 20.10
C LEU A 688 7.77 -12.61 20.45
N GLN A 689 7.16 -12.71 21.63
CA GLN A 689 6.15 -11.76 22.13
C GLN A 689 6.58 -11.04 23.41
N GLU A 690 7.59 -11.55 24.12
CA GLU A 690 8.16 -10.91 25.32
C GLU A 690 9.45 -10.13 25.01
N PHE A 691 9.96 -9.35 25.96
CA PHE A 691 11.27 -8.69 25.83
C PHE A 691 12.44 -9.69 25.87
N GLU A 692 12.30 -10.76 26.66
CA GLU A 692 13.22 -11.90 26.76
C GLU A 692 12.36 -13.17 26.82
N GLN A 693 12.68 -14.16 26.00
CA GLN A 693 11.92 -15.40 25.85
C GLN A 693 12.91 -16.58 25.72
N ALA A 694 12.60 -17.71 26.34
CA ALA A 694 13.49 -18.87 26.41
C ALA A 694 12.82 -20.10 25.78
N GLU A 695 13.38 -20.54 24.66
CA GLU A 695 12.93 -21.69 23.87
C GLU A 695 13.72 -22.96 24.24
N GLU A 696 13.25 -24.11 23.77
CA GLU A 696 13.87 -25.41 24.07
C GLU A 696 15.35 -25.49 23.62
N PRO A 697 16.21 -26.28 24.30
CA PRO A 697 17.61 -26.42 23.93
C PRO A 697 17.82 -27.03 22.54
N VAL A 698 18.53 -26.33 21.67
CA VAL A 698 18.83 -26.81 20.31
C VAL A 698 20.17 -27.55 20.27
N ALA A 699 20.12 -28.81 19.80
CA ALA A 699 21.27 -29.69 19.62
C ALA A 699 21.99 -29.46 18.27
N ALA A 700 22.47 -28.23 18.06
CA ALA A 700 23.18 -27.79 16.85
C ALA A 700 24.51 -27.09 17.20
N SER A 701 25.34 -26.78 16.20
CA SER A 701 26.52 -25.91 16.39
C SER A 701 26.27 -24.44 16.03
N TRP A 702 25.22 -24.17 15.25
CA TRP A 702 24.68 -22.83 15.00
C TRP A 702 23.16 -22.87 14.81
N VAL A 703 22.53 -21.71 15.01
CA VAL A 703 21.13 -21.43 14.63
C VAL A 703 21.05 -20.13 13.84
N VAL A 704 20.04 -20.00 12.98
CA VAL A 704 19.69 -18.76 12.26
C VAL A 704 18.21 -18.49 12.45
N ALA A 705 17.86 -17.32 12.97
CA ALA A 705 16.49 -16.83 12.98
C ALA A 705 16.22 -15.96 11.74
N ASP A 706 15.00 -16.01 11.22
CA ASP A 706 14.54 -15.40 9.96
C ASP A 706 15.55 -15.56 8.79
N PRO A 707 15.92 -16.79 8.42
CA PRO A 707 16.94 -17.05 7.39
C PRO A 707 16.63 -16.36 6.06
N LEU A 708 15.35 -16.25 5.71
CA LEU A 708 14.86 -15.61 4.48
C LEU A 708 14.68 -14.08 4.60
N SER A 709 14.81 -13.49 5.79
CA SER A 709 14.66 -12.05 6.07
C SER A 709 13.25 -11.49 5.80
N THR A 710 12.24 -12.31 6.09
CA THR A 710 10.78 -12.07 5.93
C THR A 710 10.19 -11.14 6.98
N THR A 711 10.76 -11.11 8.19
CA THR A 711 10.19 -10.32 9.30
C THR A 711 10.55 -8.84 9.19
N TYR A 712 9.71 -7.94 9.68
CA TYR A 712 10.08 -6.54 9.85
C TYR A 712 10.93 -6.35 11.12
N SER A 713 12.15 -6.90 11.10
CA SER A 713 13.12 -6.88 12.19
C SER A 713 14.57 -6.77 11.68
N ARG A 714 15.51 -6.53 12.61
CA ARG A 714 16.95 -6.80 12.44
C ARG A 714 17.36 -7.89 13.41
N ILE A 715 18.22 -8.82 13.00
CA ILE A 715 18.63 -9.96 13.85
C ILE A 715 20.14 -9.99 14.07
N VAL A 716 20.52 -9.97 15.34
CA VAL A 716 21.90 -10.11 15.82
C VAL A 716 22.04 -11.33 16.74
N TYR A 717 23.25 -11.85 16.86
CA TYR A 717 23.52 -13.13 17.52
C TYR A 717 24.60 -13.00 18.60
N SER A 718 24.61 -13.97 19.54
CA SER A 718 25.77 -14.22 20.40
C SER A 718 27.04 -14.44 19.59
N VAL A 719 28.18 -14.07 20.16
CA VAL A 719 29.48 -14.24 19.49
C VAL A 719 29.84 -15.71 19.29
N GLU A 720 29.37 -16.59 20.17
CA GLU A 720 29.43 -18.04 20.05
C GLU A 720 28.72 -18.52 18.77
N ASN A 721 27.46 -18.10 18.56
CA ASN A 721 26.69 -18.51 17.38
C ASN A 721 27.28 -17.94 16.09
N TYR A 722 27.69 -16.67 16.07
CA TYR A 722 28.40 -16.10 14.92
C TYR A 722 29.70 -16.86 14.60
N ASN A 723 30.46 -17.32 15.60
CA ASN A 723 31.63 -18.18 15.38
C ASN A 723 31.23 -19.57 14.83
N GLY A 724 30.10 -20.14 15.27
CA GLY A 724 29.54 -21.39 14.72
C GLY A 724 29.18 -21.28 13.23
N ILE A 725 28.49 -20.20 12.84
CA ILE A 725 28.20 -19.88 11.44
C ILE A 725 29.51 -19.69 10.65
N ALA A 726 30.45 -18.90 11.19
CA ALA A 726 31.73 -18.63 10.53
C ALA A 726 32.61 -19.89 10.36
N ALA A 727 32.53 -20.85 11.30
CA ALA A 727 33.21 -22.13 11.21
C ALA A 727 32.59 -23.03 10.13
N CYS A 728 31.26 -23.11 10.06
CA CYS A 728 30.55 -23.80 8.98
C CYS A 728 30.90 -23.21 7.60
N VAL A 729 30.84 -21.89 7.43
CA VAL A 729 31.18 -21.21 6.16
C VAL A 729 32.65 -21.40 5.75
N ALA A 730 33.55 -21.72 6.68
CA ALA A 730 34.95 -22.05 6.40
C ALA A 730 35.17 -23.54 6.05
N ASP A 731 34.25 -24.43 6.41
CA ASP A 731 34.32 -25.86 6.10
C ASP A 731 33.71 -26.15 4.72
N ARG A 732 34.43 -26.92 3.90
CA ARG A 732 33.94 -27.37 2.58
C ARG A 732 32.86 -28.44 2.68
N GLY A 733 32.68 -29.07 3.84
CA GLY A 733 31.61 -30.02 4.11
C GLY A 733 30.27 -29.38 4.52
N CYS A 734 30.23 -28.09 4.83
CA CYS A 734 29.04 -27.43 5.37
C CYS A 734 28.31 -26.61 4.28
N ASP A 735 27.14 -27.08 3.84
CA ASP A 735 26.31 -26.33 2.88
C ASP A 735 25.49 -25.24 3.59
N PHE A 736 26.12 -24.06 3.76
CA PHE A 736 25.49 -22.87 4.30
C PHE A 736 24.92 -21.98 3.18
N PRO A 737 23.60 -21.70 3.15
CA PRO A 737 22.99 -20.97 2.03
C PRO A 737 23.53 -19.53 1.87
N LYS A 738 24.09 -19.23 0.70
CA LYS A 738 24.70 -17.91 0.38
C LYS A 738 23.73 -16.72 0.54
N LYS A 739 22.44 -16.93 0.27
CA LYS A 739 21.39 -15.91 0.50
C LYS A 739 21.25 -15.59 2.01
N VAL A 740 21.15 -16.63 2.84
CA VAL A 740 21.07 -16.52 4.31
C VAL A 740 22.32 -15.84 4.88
N LEU A 741 23.51 -16.20 4.39
CA LEU A 741 24.76 -15.56 4.82
C LEU A 741 24.78 -14.06 4.53
N LYS A 742 24.27 -13.63 3.36
CA LYS A 742 24.14 -12.20 3.01
C LYS A 742 23.21 -11.47 4.00
N ASN A 743 22.12 -12.10 4.44
CA ASN A 743 21.20 -11.54 5.42
C ASN A 743 21.89 -11.38 6.79
N VAL A 744 22.47 -12.47 7.33
CA VAL A 744 23.15 -12.49 8.64
C VAL A 744 24.34 -11.50 8.69
N VAL A 745 25.14 -11.42 7.62
CA VAL A 745 26.26 -10.47 7.55
C VAL A 745 25.78 -9.03 7.34
N GLY A 746 24.66 -8.82 6.63
CA GLY A 746 24.04 -7.50 6.47
C GLY A 746 23.60 -6.88 7.80
N ASP A 747 22.89 -7.65 8.62
CA ASP A 747 22.41 -7.20 9.94
C ASP A 747 23.56 -7.07 10.95
N PHE A 748 24.54 -7.98 10.93
CA PHE A 748 25.80 -7.82 11.66
C PHE A 748 26.51 -6.52 11.29
N CYS A 749 26.60 -6.19 10.00
CA CYS A 749 27.25 -4.98 9.52
C CYS A 749 26.52 -3.70 9.93
N TRP A 750 25.18 -3.69 9.88
CA TRP A 750 24.40 -2.57 10.43
C TRP A 750 24.67 -2.43 11.94
N ALA A 751 24.57 -3.53 12.70
CA ALA A 751 24.76 -3.51 14.15
C ALA A 751 26.16 -3.08 14.58
N LEU A 752 27.21 -3.49 13.86
CA LEU A 752 28.59 -3.03 14.08
C LEU A 752 28.76 -1.53 13.82
N LEU A 753 28.15 -1.01 12.74
CA LEU A 753 28.24 0.41 12.35
C LEU A 753 27.35 1.34 13.20
N LYS A 754 26.34 0.81 13.89
CA LYS A 754 25.46 1.55 14.83
C LYS A 754 25.82 1.36 16.32
N ASP A 755 26.99 0.78 16.59
CA ASP A 755 27.52 0.53 17.94
C ASP A 755 26.58 -0.27 18.87
N VAL A 756 25.92 -1.29 18.30
CA VAL A 756 25.03 -2.20 19.02
C VAL A 756 25.80 -3.15 19.94
N PHE A 757 26.96 -3.64 19.47
CA PHE A 757 27.72 -4.68 20.16
C PHE A 757 28.62 -4.13 21.27
N VAL A 758 28.56 -4.75 22.44
CA VAL A 758 29.46 -4.51 23.57
C VAL A 758 30.02 -5.86 24.02
N ALA A 759 31.33 -6.04 23.93
CA ALA A 759 31.99 -7.25 24.43
C ALA A 759 32.23 -7.17 25.94
N THR A 760 31.93 -8.24 26.66
CA THR A 760 32.52 -8.48 27.98
C THR A 760 34.00 -8.85 27.84
N PRO A 761 34.83 -8.70 28.91
CA PRO A 761 36.22 -9.13 28.88
C PRO A 761 36.41 -10.64 28.56
N SER A 762 35.43 -11.47 28.91
CA SER A 762 35.37 -12.91 28.61
C SER A 762 35.17 -13.23 27.13
N GLU A 763 34.41 -12.39 26.42
CA GLU A 763 34.06 -12.61 25.00
C GLU A 763 35.08 -12.02 24.04
N ALA A 764 36.04 -11.21 24.52
CA ALA A 764 36.97 -10.44 23.69
C ALA A 764 37.74 -11.30 22.67
N ASP A 765 38.24 -12.48 23.06
CA ASP A 765 38.92 -13.38 22.14
C ASP A 765 37.96 -14.10 21.17
N ALA A 766 36.70 -14.31 21.54
CA ALA A 766 35.68 -14.86 20.63
C ALA A 766 35.28 -13.84 19.55
N TRP A 767 35.12 -12.57 19.93
CA TRP A 767 34.87 -11.47 19.01
C TRP A 767 36.04 -11.24 18.06
N LEU A 768 37.27 -11.34 18.56
CA LEU A 768 38.46 -11.22 17.71
C LEU A 768 38.54 -12.36 16.67
N ARG A 769 38.30 -13.63 17.08
CA ARG A 769 38.28 -14.77 16.16
C ARG A 769 37.25 -14.58 15.05
N LEU A 770 36.05 -14.14 15.40
CA LEU A 770 34.99 -13.84 14.43
C LEU A 770 35.43 -12.77 13.41
N LEU A 771 35.93 -11.63 13.89
CA LEU A 771 36.36 -10.53 13.02
C LEU A 771 37.55 -10.93 12.13
N GLN A 772 38.46 -11.78 12.62
CA GLN A 772 39.53 -12.36 11.80
C GLN A 772 38.99 -13.31 10.74
N SER A 773 38.00 -14.15 11.06
CA SER A 773 37.35 -15.06 10.09
C SER A 773 36.60 -14.28 9.00
N PHE A 774 35.86 -13.23 9.37
CA PHE A 774 35.15 -12.36 8.42
C PHE A 774 36.11 -11.54 7.53
N ALA A 775 37.26 -11.08 8.07
CA ALA A 775 38.30 -10.43 7.27
C ALA A 775 38.92 -11.39 6.24
N ALA A 776 39.25 -12.61 6.65
CA ALA A 776 39.89 -13.62 5.80
C ALA A 776 38.97 -14.15 4.70
N SER A 777 37.71 -14.47 5.04
CA SER A 777 36.67 -14.93 4.11
C SER A 777 36.10 -13.84 3.19
N LYS A 778 36.31 -12.56 3.54
CA LYS A 778 35.83 -11.37 2.81
C LYS A 778 34.30 -11.31 2.64
N VAL A 779 33.55 -11.92 3.55
CA VAL A 779 32.07 -11.91 3.51
C VAL A 779 31.45 -10.51 3.68
N ALA A 780 32.19 -9.58 4.30
CA ALA A 780 31.78 -8.19 4.50
C ALA A 780 32.57 -7.23 3.60
N SER A 781 31.90 -6.15 3.17
CA SER A 781 32.43 -5.13 2.25
C SER A 781 32.14 -3.71 2.75
N GLY A 782 32.58 -2.69 1.99
CA GLY A 782 32.37 -1.28 2.32
C GLY A 782 32.91 -0.88 3.70
N ASP A 783 32.20 0.04 4.35
CA ASP A 783 32.58 0.60 5.65
C ASP A 783 32.61 -0.46 6.76
N CYS A 784 31.72 -1.45 6.70
CA CYS A 784 31.71 -2.60 7.60
C CYS A 784 32.98 -3.44 7.43
N GLY A 785 33.32 -3.81 6.20
CA GLY A 785 34.56 -4.51 5.88
C GLY A 785 35.80 -3.76 6.38
N CYS A 786 35.83 -2.43 6.20
CA CYS A 786 36.88 -1.58 6.74
C CYS A 786 36.98 -1.64 8.27
N CYS A 787 35.86 -1.57 9.01
CA CYS A 787 35.90 -1.71 10.48
C CYS A 787 36.37 -3.10 10.95
N ILE A 788 36.01 -4.17 10.23
CA ILE A 788 36.46 -5.55 10.51
C ILE A 788 37.97 -5.69 10.23
N ASP A 789 38.47 -5.11 9.13
CA ASP A 789 39.90 -5.08 8.77
C ASP A 789 40.73 -4.31 9.80
N VAL A 790 40.26 -3.13 10.25
CA VAL A 790 40.87 -2.32 11.32
C VAL A 790 40.98 -3.11 12.63
N ALA A 791 39.96 -3.87 13.00
CA ALA A 791 39.95 -4.69 14.21
C ALA A 791 40.87 -5.92 14.11
N SER A 792 40.84 -6.62 12.96
CA SER A 792 41.62 -7.83 12.70
C SER A 792 43.10 -7.54 12.37
N ARG A 793 43.49 -6.27 12.22
CA ARG A 793 44.81 -5.76 11.79
C ARG A 793 45.19 -6.13 10.34
N HIS A 794 44.23 -6.55 9.51
CA HIS A 794 44.46 -6.82 8.09
C HIS A 794 44.32 -5.52 7.29
N SER A 795 45.43 -4.79 7.13
CA SER A 795 45.45 -3.44 6.54
C SER A 795 45.05 -3.40 5.05
N ARG A 796 43.75 -3.25 4.75
CA ARG A 796 43.27 -2.75 3.44
C ARG A 796 43.30 -1.22 3.38
N HIS A 797 43.11 -0.66 2.19
CA HIS A 797 43.11 0.78 1.92
C HIS A 797 41.84 1.51 2.44
N CYS A 798 41.58 1.45 3.74
CA CYS A 798 40.56 2.28 4.38
C CYS A 798 40.85 3.78 4.21
N LYS A 799 39.85 4.57 3.82
CA LYS A 799 39.91 6.05 3.93
C LYS A 799 40.03 6.40 5.42
N TRP A 800 40.94 7.31 5.79
CA TRP A 800 41.31 7.57 7.20
C TRP A 800 40.13 8.00 8.10
N THR A 801 39.14 8.67 7.51
CA THR A 801 37.89 9.08 8.15
C THR A 801 37.07 7.90 8.66
N TRP A 802 37.13 6.75 7.99
CA TRP A 802 36.48 5.53 8.45
C TRP A 802 37.26 4.86 9.57
N VAL A 803 38.59 4.88 9.54
CA VAL A 803 39.42 4.35 10.64
C VAL A 803 39.10 5.07 11.96
N ASP A 804 38.97 6.39 11.94
CA ASP A 804 38.57 7.20 13.09
C ASP A 804 37.13 6.89 13.58
N ARG A 805 36.18 6.62 12.67
CA ARG A 805 34.83 6.14 13.03
C ARG A 805 34.88 4.75 13.66
N CYS A 806 35.55 3.78 13.05
CA CYS A 806 35.65 2.41 13.54
C CYS A 806 36.32 2.34 14.93
N GLN A 807 37.31 3.18 15.21
CA GLN A 807 37.97 3.26 16.53
C GLN A 807 37.04 3.78 17.66
N LYS A 808 35.89 4.38 17.33
CA LYS A 808 34.91 4.87 18.30
C LYS A 808 33.84 3.83 18.66
N VAL A 809 33.70 2.77 17.86
CA VAL A 809 32.81 1.62 18.13
C VAL A 809 33.26 0.93 19.43
N SER A 810 32.35 0.80 20.39
CA SER A 810 32.53 0.27 21.74
C SER A 810 33.09 -1.16 21.74
N LEU A 811 32.61 -2.03 20.83
CA LEU A 811 33.21 -3.35 20.60
C LEU A 811 34.70 -3.24 20.26
N LEU A 812 35.04 -2.49 19.21
CA LEU A 812 36.41 -2.40 18.69
C LEU A 812 37.36 -1.69 19.67
N LYS A 813 36.85 -0.70 20.41
CA LYS A 813 37.54 -0.04 21.52
C LYS A 813 37.86 -0.99 22.67
N THR A 814 36.97 -1.92 22.99
CA THR A 814 37.20 -2.96 24.01
C THR A 814 38.27 -3.96 23.56
N LEU A 815 38.18 -4.45 22.32
CA LEU A 815 39.15 -5.39 21.74
C LEU A 815 40.57 -4.80 21.62
N THR A 816 40.68 -3.51 21.28
CA THR A 816 41.98 -2.82 21.18
C THR A 816 42.58 -2.50 22.54
N THR A 817 41.78 -2.06 23.52
CA THR A 817 42.26 -1.77 24.89
C THR A 817 42.65 -3.03 25.66
N SER A 818 41.92 -4.15 25.49
CA SER A 818 42.28 -5.45 26.09
C SER A 818 43.66 -5.97 25.65
N LYS A 819 44.20 -5.49 24.53
CA LYS A 819 45.54 -5.84 24.02
C LYS A 819 46.62 -4.79 24.30
N ALA A 820 46.33 -3.75 25.07
CA ALA A 820 47.37 -2.87 25.59
C ALA A 820 48.21 -3.64 26.62
N PRO A 821 49.53 -3.85 26.42
CA PRO A 821 50.34 -4.59 27.38
C PRO A 821 50.36 -3.84 28.72
N LYS A 822 50.03 -4.55 29.81
CA LYS A 822 50.15 -4.02 31.17
C LYS A 822 51.58 -3.52 31.36
N ARG A 823 51.75 -2.19 31.37
CA ARG A 823 53.04 -1.54 31.67
C ARG A 823 53.41 -1.89 33.11
N THR A 824 54.25 -2.92 33.29
CA THR A 824 54.94 -3.17 34.55
C THR A 824 55.69 -1.89 34.92
N PRO A 825 55.50 -1.35 36.15
CA PRO A 825 56.22 -0.15 36.56
C PRO A 825 57.71 -0.47 36.57
N ARG A 826 58.49 0.18 35.69
CA ARG A 826 59.95 0.12 35.79
C ARG A 826 60.34 0.79 37.11
N GLY A 827 60.79 -0.02 38.06
CA GLY A 827 61.38 0.50 39.29
C GLY A 827 62.55 1.42 38.97
N ARG A 828 62.70 2.50 39.75
CA ARG A 828 63.93 3.28 39.76
C ARG A 828 64.99 2.52 40.57
N SER A 829 66.12 2.27 39.93
CA SER A 829 67.43 2.05 40.55
C SER A 829 68.41 2.95 39.79
#